data_AF-A0A6L8DS30-F1
#
_entry.id   AF-A0A6L8DS30-F1
#
_cell.length_a   1.000
_cell.length_b   1.000
_cell.length_c   1.000
_cell.angle_alpha   90.00
_cell.angle_beta   90.00
_cell.angle_gamma   90.00
#
_symmetry.space_group_name_H-M   'P 1'
#
loop_
_entity.id
_entity.type
_entity.pdbx_description
1 polymer ?
#
loop_
_entity_poly.entity_id
_entity_poly.type
_entity_poly.pdbx_seq_one_letter_code
_entity_poly.pdbx_strand_id
1 'polypeptide(L)'
;PVPVADLMVELANPGPGEKVYDPCFGFGGLLVRIARRIQAAAQTDSLAAWGDMQRTGLFGVERDRVSYAIGLCRVLLAGIESPGLALGNALDRALPDSRLSDGFDCVLAVPPWGRKTPHAYRGEPGSTEKTSGGSHGQFVIPSRDTENLFLQHVMANLCPGGRAVVALTDSRLYRSGADRQVRKALLSSYCVDAVVSLPAGAFAPYTNLQASLLLFRYHEPCPNVRFVKISPTAWERVSADGSGNRRRGDLLRSLAALIRRHELTNGTVPQDVEAWDVAVQDLAGRDYELVAKQTGGQALQAELERIVAADASMRIERLDDVAEVHKGLRYERRFTTGTRSAPSNVPGLLRVGDIRDTGIGTPSLYLNGEGKVRPKEDDVLRAGDVVITTSGVVGRVGLISDVGGGVGSLATGNMAIVRARQGLTPHFVAALLRSPTYQNWLSGHARGAIVRHLSIRTLRSVPIPVPPVPVQDRVIGELDGPRGDGLAALARLLGGTATTPLAVWLETPFVARLAAGRPGEESDRIGALSAAAEALLSLVAQSGRGTELASPEASDQRIGTWLEAAHQAASALDGVASIPRGAGRLAVIEVARLRLNEAQHTLDAAEGATVKRLRSFTRAVMRLAEEEVRAMQESVTVGVSVEPAHVVVGIESEVRLRLTNSSAVPLRDLVVETRPAVGNGRIAYLSEGATCDVPLTVRAHDATRALRMVVSWQAHRLDGTAVENEQAIELHVRSTREAVRSGDLGASPYIVGSPVDRQEMFFGRADVIERIQRQVGASTHANVILLEGNRRTGKTSILRQLGNPDALPGWITVDCSLQDAEGEGQKGGISTRNFYRLLARRTGWSLYDAGVETWFPQLPDRTPDRPFKLSFLRALDRAFADEHPFETFEVYMAAAIQAASPRRVLLMLDEFDKLQEGIEAGVTSPQAPENIRHLLQN
;
A
#
# COMPACT_ATOMS: atom_id res chain seq x y z
N PRO A 1 -3.10 33.92 28.40
CA PRO A 1 -2.99 34.41 27.01
C PRO A 1 -4.35 34.85 26.46
N VAL A 2 -4.36 35.76 25.48
CA VAL A 2 -5.60 36.31 24.90
C VAL A 2 -6.48 35.24 24.24
N PRO A 3 -5.98 34.38 23.33
CA PRO A 3 -6.81 33.37 22.67
C PRO A 3 -7.42 32.35 23.63
N VAL A 4 -6.67 31.95 24.66
CA VAL A 4 -7.16 31.06 25.72
C VAL A 4 -8.31 31.72 26.48
N ALA A 5 -8.15 32.98 26.90
CA ALA A 5 -9.19 33.68 27.65
C ALA A 5 -10.45 33.89 26.80
N ASP A 6 -10.32 34.17 25.50
CA ASP A 6 -11.45 34.25 24.58
C ASP A 6 -12.20 32.92 24.47
N LEU A 7 -11.49 31.81 24.30
CA LEU A 7 -12.10 30.48 24.26
C LEU A 7 -12.78 30.15 25.59
N MET A 8 -12.14 30.40 26.73
CA MET A 8 -12.73 30.17 28.05
C MET A 8 -14.04 30.95 28.24
N VAL A 9 -14.07 32.22 27.84
CA VAL A 9 -15.26 33.08 27.94
C VAL A 9 -16.37 32.63 26.99
N GLU A 10 -16.06 32.21 25.76
CA GLU A 10 -17.07 31.68 24.84
C GLU A 10 -17.63 30.32 25.30
N LEU A 11 -16.80 29.49 25.93
CA LEU A 11 -17.23 28.22 26.52
C LEU A 11 -18.10 28.42 27.74
N ALA A 12 -17.69 29.32 28.62
CA ALA A 12 -18.46 29.71 29.79
C ALA A 12 -19.74 30.44 29.38
N ASN A 13 -19.74 31.23 28.30
CA ASN A 13 -20.89 31.99 27.84
C ASN A 13 -21.60 32.77 28.98
N PRO A 14 -20.90 33.65 29.72
CA PRO A 14 -21.51 34.44 30.79
C PRO A 14 -22.59 35.37 30.23
N GLY A 15 -23.71 35.47 30.95
CA GLY A 15 -24.88 36.26 30.56
C GLY A 15 -25.17 37.43 31.51
N PRO A 16 -26.03 38.39 31.09
CA PRO A 16 -26.54 39.44 31.97
C PRO A 16 -27.30 38.84 33.17
N GLY A 17 -27.13 39.44 34.35
CA GLY A 17 -27.78 39.04 35.60
C GLY A 17 -27.06 37.95 36.40
N GLU A 18 -26.03 37.30 35.83
CA GLU A 18 -25.28 36.23 36.50
C GLU A 18 -24.23 36.78 37.49
N LYS A 19 -23.96 36.03 38.56
CA LYS A 19 -22.79 36.21 39.42
C LYS A 19 -21.60 35.46 38.83
N VAL A 20 -20.61 36.19 38.33
CA VAL A 20 -19.42 35.64 37.68
C VAL A 20 -18.18 35.84 38.55
N TYR A 21 -17.37 34.78 38.74
CA TYR A 21 -16.24 34.78 39.67
C TYR A 21 -14.93 34.29 39.05
N ASP A 22 -13.83 34.99 39.36
CA ASP A 22 -12.45 34.53 39.12
C ASP A 22 -11.63 34.53 40.42
N PRO A 23 -11.31 33.36 41.00
CA PRO A 23 -10.60 33.25 42.28
C PRO A 23 -9.11 33.64 42.21
N CYS A 24 -8.57 33.90 41.02
CA CYS A 24 -7.16 34.20 40.82
C CYS A 24 -6.96 35.09 39.59
N PHE A 25 -7.57 36.28 39.62
CA PHE A 25 -7.75 37.08 38.40
C PHE A 25 -6.48 37.74 37.84
N GLY A 26 -5.36 37.74 38.58
CA GLY A 26 -4.09 38.32 38.15
C GLY A 26 -4.25 39.79 37.76
N PHE A 27 -3.83 40.14 36.54
CA PHE A 27 -3.99 41.49 35.98
C PHE A 27 -5.38 41.76 35.41
N GLY A 28 -6.41 40.97 35.71
CA GLY A 28 -7.80 41.18 35.29
C GLY A 28 -8.08 40.91 33.81
N GLY A 29 -7.17 40.25 33.08
CA GLY A 29 -7.32 40.03 31.63
C GLY A 29 -8.52 39.17 31.25
N LEU A 30 -8.86 38.17 32.09
CA LEU A 30 -10.03 37.32 31.90
C LEU A 30 -11.32 38.07 32.26
N LEU A 31 -11.32 38.77 33.40
CA LEU A 31 -12.44 39.62 33.85
C LEU A 31 -12.85 40.67 32.82
N VAL A 32 -11.90 41.34 32.16
CA VAL A 32 -12.20 42.30 31.08
C VAL A 32 -12.93 41.64 29.91
N ARG A 33 -12.56 40.40 29.55
CA ARG A 33 -13.22 39.68 28.44
C ARG A 33 -14.61 39.21 28.83
N ILE A 34 -14.79 38.78 30.07
CA ILE A 34 -16.10 38.47 30.66
C ILE A 34 -17.00 39.72 30.57
N ALA A 35 -16.52 40.87 31.06
CA ALA A 35 -17.27 42.13 31.02
C ALA A 35 -17.70 42.50 29.59
N ARG A 36 -16.78 42.44 28.61
CA ARG A 36 -17.08 42.71 27.20
C ARG A 36 -18.11 41.74 26.61
N ARG A 37 -18.06 40.46 26.98
CA ARG A 37 -19.00 39.45 26.50
C ARG A 37 -20.41 39.67 27.04
N ILE A 38 -20.52 40.07 28.30
CA ILE A 38 -21.80 40.39 28.94
C ILE A 38 -22.39 41.66 28.33
N GLN A 39 -21.58 42.70 28.14
CA GLN A 39 -21.99 43.92 27.43
C GLN A 39 -22.48 43.64 26.01
N ALA A 40 -21.77 42.80 25.25
CA ALA A 40 -22.18 42.41 23.90
C ALA A 40 -23.50 41.62 23.89
N ALA A 41 -23.76 40.79 24.91
CA ALA A 41 -25.03 40.08 25.05
C ALA A 41 -26.20 41.01 25.46
N ALA A 42 -25.90 42.12 26.14
CA ALA A 42 -26.88 43.11 26.58
C ALA A 42 -27.26 44.15 25.51
N GLN A 43 -26.60 44.17 24.34
CA GLN A 43 -26.86 45.11 23.21
C GLN A 43 -28.20 44.89 22.47
N THR A 44 -29.19 44.28 23.12
CA THR A 44 -30.58 44.35 22.64
C THR A 44 -31.20 45.64 23.18
N ASP A 45 -31.91 46.42 22.35
CA ASP A 45 -32.47 47.76 22.66
C ASP A 45 -33.56 47.79 23.77
N SER A 46 -33.54 46.86 24.73
CA SER A 46 -34.49 46.79 25.82
C SER A 46 -33.92 47.37 27.11
N LEU A 47 -34.70 48.21 27.80
CA LEU A 47 -34.41 48.69 29.16
C LEU A 47 -34.17 47.55 30.16
N ALA A 48 -34.80 46.39 29.94
CA ALA A 48 -34.62 45.20 30.75
C ALA A 48 -33.18 44.65 30.65
N ALA A 49 -32.64 44.53 29.43
CA ALA A 49 -31.28 44.05 29.19
C ALA A 49 -30.22 44.98 29.81
N TRP A 50 -30.45 46.29 29.79
CA TRP A 50 -29.57 47.26 30.46
C TRP A 50 -29.62 47.11 31.99
N GLY A 51 -30.81 46.87 32.56
CA GLY A 51 -30.98 46.59 33.98
C GLY A 51 -30.33 45.26 34.42
N ASP A 52 -30.42 44.20 33.61
CA ASP A 52 -29.75 42.92 33.87
C ASP A 52 -28.23 43.03 33.79
N MET A 53 -27.71 43.85 32.87
CA MET A 53 -26.27 44.14 32.79
C MET A 53 -25.78 44.80 34.10
N GLN A 54 -26.51 45.79 34.62
CA GLN A 54 -26.17 46.45 35.88
C GLN A 54 -26.29 45.54 37.11
N ARG A 55 -27.18 44.54 37.07
CA ARG A 55 -27.31 43.51 38.11
C ARG A 55 -26.23 42.43 38.08
N THR A 56 -25.48 42.33 37.00
CA THR A 56 -24.43 41.31 36.84
C THR A 56 -23.32 41.57 37.85
N GLY A 57 -23.08 40.62 38.75
CA GLY A 57 -22.02 40.74 39.76
C GLY A 57 -20.72 40.12 39.24
N LEU A 58 -19.69 40.94 39.01
CA LEU A 58 -18.36 40.46 38.64
C LEU A 58 -17.45 40.44 39.87
N PHE A 59 -17.05 39.25 40.31
CA PHE A 59 -16.30 39.02 41.55
C PHE A 59 -14.92 38.46 41.25
N GLY A 60 -13.96 38.73 42.14
CA GLY A 60 -12.65 38.13 42.02
C GLY A 60 -11.74 38.33 43.21
N VAL A 61 -10.72 37.48 43.31
CA VAL A 61 -9.68 37.57 44.33
C VAL A 61 -8.30 37.57 43.69
N GLU A 62 -7.42 38.45 44.16
CA GLU A 62 -6.02 38.46 43.76
C GLU A 62 -5.15 38.69 45.00
N ARG A 63 -4.06 37.93 45.11
CA ARG A 63 -3.16 37.94 46.25
C ARG A 63 -2.11 39.02 46.15
N ASP A 64 -1.60 39.27 44.94
CA ASP A 64 -0.58 40.27 44.68
C ASP A 64 -1.18 41.68 44.57
N ARG A 65 -0.65 42.62 45.37
CA ARG A 65 -1.18 43.99 45.47
C ARG A 65 -1.14 44.76 44.16
N VAL A 66 -0.06 44.60 43.39
CA VAL A 66 0.13 45.31 42.12
C VAL A 66 -0.81 44.75 41.06
N SER A 67 -0.89 43.42 40.96
CA SER A 67 -1.80 42.73 40.05
C SER A 67 -3.26 43.08 40.34
N TYR A 68 -3.64 43.12 41.63
CA TYR A 68 -4.96 43.56 42.09
C TYR A 68 -5.30 44.97 41.59
N ALA A 69 -4.42 45.94 41.83
CA ALA A 69 -4.66 47.33 41.42
C ALA A 69 -4.81 47.46 39.89
N ILE A 70 -3.96 46.79 39.12
CA ILE A 70 -4.04 46.76 37.65
C ILE A 70 -5.35 46.13 37.18
N GLY A 71 -5.75 45.00 37.77
CA GLY A 71 -6.98 44.30 37.43
C GLY A 71 -8.22 45.14 37.74
N LEU A 72 -8.27 45.79 38.91
CA LEU A 72 -9.35 46.70 39.28
C LEU A 72 -9.49 47.85 38.27
N CYS A 73 -8.40 48.56 37.95
CA CYS A 73 -8.43 49.63 36.96
C CYS A 73 -8.93 49.13 35.59
N ARG A 74 -8.49 47.95 35.15
CA ARG A 74 -8.91 47.36 33.88
C ARG A 74 -10.39 47.00 33.83
N VAL A 75 -10.95 46.48 34.93
CA VAL A 75 -12.37 46.13 35.02
C VAL A 75 -13.24 47.39 35.05
N LEU A 76 -12.83 48.42 35.79
CA LEU A 76 -13.50 49.73 35.79
C LEU A 76 -13.49 50.36 34.39
N LEU A 77 -12.33 50.37 33.71
CA LEU A 77 -12.20 50.87 32.33
C LEU A 77 -12.97 50.02 31.30
N ALA A 78 -13.28 48.77 31.63
CA ALA A 78 -14.15 47.93 30.82
C ALA A 78 -15.64 48.25 31.02
N GLY A 79 -16.00 49.21 31.88
CA GLY A 79 -17.37 49.67 32.10
C GLY A 79 -18.14 48.92 33.18
N ILE A 80 -17.45 48.22 34.08
CA ILE A 80 -18.07 47.61 35.27
C ILE A 80 -17.85 48.56 36.46
N GLU A 81 -18.91 49.22 36.90
CA GLU A 81 -18.80 50.32 37.88
C GLU A 81 -18.60 49.85 39.32
N SER A 82 -19.19 48.71 39.70
CA SER A 82 -19.14 48.17 41.07
C SER A 82 -18.67 46.71 41.10
N PRO A 83 -17.41 46.41 40.73
CA PRO A 83 -16.92 45.03 40.74
C PRO A 83 -16.60 44.55 42.16
N GLY A 84 -17.00 43.33 42.49
CA GLY A 84 -16.73 42.65 43.76
C GLY A 84 -15.32 42.06 43.84
N LEU A 85 -14.29 42.87 43.55
CA LEU A 85 -12.89 42.44 43.64
C LEU A 85 -12.36 42.64 45.06
N ALA A 86 -11.53 41.71 45.53
CA ALA A 86 -10.89 41.87 46.82
C ALA A 86 -9.45 41.33 46.85
N LEU A 87 -8.59 42.06 47.56
CA LEU A 87 -7.18 41.72 47.77
C LEU A 87 -7.06 40.64 48.85
N GLY A 88 -6.42 39.52 48.54
CA GLY A 88 -6.17 38.44 49.50
C GLY A 88 -5.91 37.09 48.85
N ASN A 89 -5.78 36.04 49.65
CA ASN A 89 -5.65 34.68 49.15
C ASN A 89 -7.03 34.00 49.07
N ALA A 90 -7.44 33.59 47.88
CA ALA A 90 -8.73 32.91 47.68
C ALA A 90 -8.84 31.60 48.47
N LEU A 91 -7.72 30.89 48.64
CA LEU A 91 -7.68 29.61 49.36
C LEU A 91 -7.83 29.75 50.88
N ASP A 92 -7.69 30.97 51.41
CA ASP A 92 -7.91 31.30 52.84
C ASP A 92 -9.34 31.79 53.11
N ARG A 93 -10.16 31.99 52.07
CA ARG A 93 -11.54 32.46 52.24
C ARG A 93 -12.44 31.32 52.67
N ALA A 94 -13.37 31.62 53.57
CA ALA A 94 -14.42 30.68 53.94
C ALA A 94 -15.20 30.24 52.70
N LEU A 95 -15.48 28.94 52.63
CA LEU A 95 -16.40 28.38 51.63
C LEU A 95 -17.83 28.87 51.94
N PRO A 96 -18.70 28.97 50.92
CA PRO A 96 -20.07 29.45 51.12
C PRO A 96 -20.84 28.54 52.09
N ASP A 97 -21.54 29.16 53.06
CA ASP A 97 -22.41 28.46 54.01
C ASP A 97 -23.62 27.87 53.28
N SER A 98 -24.15 28.60 52.30
CA SER A 98 -25.17 28.13 51.37
C SER A 98 -24.76 28.41 49.92
N ARG A 99 -24.60 27.34 49.13
CA ARG A 99 -24.32 27.46 47.69
C ARG A 99 -25.44 28.15 46.92
N LEU A 100 -26.68 28.14 47.43
CA LEU A 100 -27.82 28.79 46.78
C LEU A 100 -27.75 30.31 46.87
N SER A 101 -27.36 30.87 48.02
CA SER A 101 -27.29 32.32 48.22
C SER A 101 -25.92 32.90 47.86
N ASP A 102 -24.86 32.16 48.21
CA ASP A 102 -23.48 32.67 48.23
C ASP A 102 -22.63 32.11 47.09
N GLY A 103 -23.17 31.13 46.34
CA GLY A 103 -22.52 30.55 45.17
C GLY A 103 -22.57 31.46 43.94
N PHE A 104 -21.77 31.10 42.95
CA PHE A 104 -21.65 31.79 41.66
C PHE A 104 -22.24 30.97 40.52
N ASP A 105 -22.91 31.64 39.60
CA ASP A 105 -23.52 31.05 38.40
C ASP A 105 -22.45 30.66 37.36
N CYS A 106 -21.35 31.41 37.34
CA CYS A 106 -20.26 31.18 36.41
C CYS A 106 -18.90 31.40 37.08
N VAL A 107 -18.00 30.42 37.04
CA VAL A 107 -16.64 30.55 37.57
C VAL A 107 -15.61 30.28 36.47
N LEU A 108 -14.72 31.23 36.19
CA LEU A 108 -13.62 31.01 35.26
C LEU A 108 -12.30 31.22 35.97
N ALA A 109 -11.36 30.28 35.81
CA ALA A 109 -10.09 30.35 36.53
C ALA A 109 -8.91 29.84 35.70
N VAL A 110 -7.78 30.54 35.80
CA VAL A 110 -6.46 30.05 35.37
C VAL A 110 -5.55 30.02 36.61
N PRO A 111 -5.63 28.96 37.43
CA PRO A 111 -4.85 28.86 38.67
C PRO A 111 -3.34 28.94 38.42
N PRO A 112 -2.55 29.41 39.40
CA PRO A 112 -1.10 29.41 39.28
C PRO A 112 -0.53 27.99 39.27
N TRP A 113 0.18 27.64 38.20
CA TRP A 113 0.70 26.29 37.97
C TRP A 113 2.00 25.99 38.71
N GLY A 114 2.19 24.72 39.11
CA GLY A 114 3.46 24.23 39.66
C GLY A 114 3.83 24.75 41.05
N ARG A 115 2.96 25.54 41.70
CA ARG A 115 3.19 26.04 43.07
C ARG A 115 2.69 25.06 44.11
N LYS A 116 3.44 24.94 45.21
CA LYS A 116 3.01 24.22 46.41
C LYS A 116 2.71 25.20 47.54
N THR A 117 1.67 24.94 48.31
CA THR A 117 1.41 25.63 49.57
C THR A 117 2.22 24.99 50.69
N PRO A 118 2.76 25.79 51.64
CA PRO A 118 3.57 25.29 52.75
C PRO A 118 2.77 24.39 53.71
N HIS A 119 1.47 24.63 53.85
CA HIS A 119 0.57 23.80 54.64
C HIS A 119 -0.38 23.01 53.72
N ALA A 120 -0.61 21.73 54.05
CA ALA A 120 -1.69 20.95 53.46
C ALA A 120 -3.01 21.39 54.11
N TYR A 121 -4.04 21.69 53.32
CA TYR A 121 -5.37 21.98 53.87
C TYR A 121 -5.98 20.67 54.41
N ARG A 122 -6.06 20.61 55.76
CA ARG A 122 -6.28 19.56 56.78
C ARG A 122 -5.72 18.14 56.61
N GLY A 123 -4.89 17.76 57.59
CA GLY A 123 -4.97 16.45 58.26
C GLY A 123 -3.79 15.49 58.09
N GLU A 124 -2.53 15.94 58.28
CA GLU A 124 -1.44 14.97 58.55
C GLU A 124 -1.50 14.55 60.03
N PRO A 125 -1.55 13.23 60.35
CA PRO A 125 -1.37 12.77 61.71
C PRO A 125 0.07 13.09 62.15
N GLY A 126 0.21 14.06 63.06
CA GLY A 126 1.51 14.43 63.67
C GLY A 126 1.85 15.93 63.65
N SER A 127 1.07 16.80 62.99
CA SER A 127 1.35 18.25 63.03
C SER A 127 0.82 18.89 64.32
N THR A 128 1.70 19.20 65.26
CA THR A 128 1.39 19.83 66.56
C THR A 128 1.40 21.36 66.55
N GLU A 129 1.58 22.01 65.39
CA GLU A 129 1.53 23.47 65.32
C GLU A 129 0.09 23.98 65.26
N LYS A 130 -0.38 24.52 66.39
CA LYS A 130 -1.52 25.45 66.41
C LYS A 130 -1.08 26.76 65.77
N THR A 131 -1.31 26.92 64.47
CA THR A 131 -1.13 28.22 63.80
C THR A 131 -2.40 29.06 63.91
N SER A 132 -2.20 30.28 64.36
CA SER A 132 -3.22 31.30 64.62
C SER A 132 -3.88 31.76 63.31
N GLY A 133 -5.19 31.52 63.16
CA GLY A 133 -6.08 32.45 62.43
C GLY A 133 -6.42 32.23 60.94
N GLY A 134 -6.35 31.02 60.37
CA GLY A 134 -6.85 30.78 59.00
C GLY A 134 -7.49 29.41 58.79
N SER A 135 -8.50 29.32 57.92
CA SER A 135 -9.37 28.17 57.60
C SER A 135 -8.65 27.00 56.88
N HIS A 136 -7.53 26.54 57.44
CA HIS A 136 -6.63 25.52 56.86
C HIS A 136 -7.23 24.10 56.81
N GLY A 137 -8.56 23.94 56.78
CA GLY A 137 -9.24 22.65 56.83
C GLY A 137 -10.57 22.56 56.09
N GLN A 138 -10.81 23.47 55.16
CA GLN A 138 -12.09 23.58 54.45
C GLN A 138 -12.23 22.67 53.22
N PHE A 139 -11.12 22.16 52.68
CA PHE A 139 -11.15 21.25 51.53
C PHE A 139 -11.18 19.79 51.98
N VAL A 140 -12.06 19.00 51.36
CA VAL A 140 -12.28 17.58 51.71
C VAL A 140 -11.08 16.71 51.38
N ILE A 141 -10.35 17.04 50.32
CA ILE A 141 -9.21 16.25 49.84
C ILE A 141 -7.91 16.99 50.15
N PRO A 142 -7.06 16.45 51.05
CA PRO A 142 -5.83 17.11 51.43
C PRO A 142 -4.85 17.21 50.26
N SER A 143 -4.36 18.42 50.00
CA SER A 143 -3.38 18.67 48.96
C SER A 143 -2.49 19.85 49.34
N ARG A 144 -1.25 19.82 48.84
CA ARG A 144 -0.35 20.98 48.82
C ARG A 144 -0.24 21.58 47.42
N ASP A 145 -0.87 20.99 46.43
CA ASP A 145 -0.80 21.42 45.04
C ASP A 145 -1.82 22.53 44.77
N THR A 146 -1.34 23.68 44.30
CA THR A 146 -2.19 24.86 44.18
C THR A 146 -3.30 24.67 43.13
N GLU A 147 -3.00 24.02 42.00
CA GLU A 147 -3.99 23.76 40.95
C GLU A 147 -5.14 22.88 41.47
N ASN A 148 -4.79 21.86 42.26
CA ASN A 148 -5.75 20.98 42.91
C ASN A 148 -6.64 21.74 43.92
N LEU A 149 -6.04 22.58 44.76
CA LEU A 149 -6.78 23.36 45.77
C LEU A 149 -7.72 24.39 45.12
N PHE A 150 -7.29 25.08 44.07
CA PHE A 150 -8.16 25.98 43.32
C PHE A 150 -9.30 25.23 42.62
N LEU A 151 -9.08 24.02 42.10
CA LEU A 151 -10.17 23.21 41.55
C LEU A 151 -11.21 22.88 42.63
N GLN A 152 -10.78 22.47 43.82
CA GLN A 152 -11.69 22.23 44.95
C GLN A 152 -12.43 23.52 45.39
N HIS A 153 -11.75 24.66 45.37
CA HIS A 153 -12.34 25.97 45.64
C HIS A 153 -13.43 26.33 44.64
N VAL A 154 -13.15 26.17 43.34
CA VAL A 154 -14.13 26.42 42.28
C VAL A 154 -15.34 25.50 42.45
N MET A 155 -15.13 24.20 42.65
CA MET A 155 -16.21 23.23 42.91
C MET A 155 -17.10 23.68 44.08
N ALA A 156 -16.51 24.12 45.19
CA ALA A 156 -17.24 24.52 46.38
C ALA A 156 -18.05 25.81 46.22
N ASN A 157 -17.66 26.69 45.29
CA ASN A 157 -18.24 28.01 45.10
C ASN A 157 -19.30 28.09 43.99
N LEU A 158 -19.65 26.97 43.35
CA LEU A 158 -20.73 26.93 42.36
C LEU A 158 -22.10 26.86 43.02
N CYS A 159 -23.04 27.70 42.57
CA CYS A 159 -24.45 27.53 42.90
C CYS A 159 -25.03 26.30 42.17
N PRO A 160 -26.19 25.75 42.59
CA PRO A 160 -26.87 24.70 41.83
C PRO A 160 -27.16 25.15 40.39
N GLY A 161 -26.74 24.36 39.40
CA GLY A 161 -26.79 24.70 37.98
C GLY A 161 -25.64 25.59 37.49
N GLY A 162 -24.86 26.18 38.39
CA GLY A 162 -23.71 27.01 38.08
C GLY A 162 -22.61 26.23 37.35
N ARG A 163 -21.85 26.92 36.50
CA ARG A 163 -20.86 26.32 35.60
C ARG A 163 -19.46 26.88 35.80
N ALA A 164 -18.45 26.06 35.52
CA ALA A 164 -17.06 26.44 35.62
C ALA A 164 -16.26 26.10 34.36
N VAL A 165 -15.28 26.95 34.05
CA VAL A 165 -14.23 26.68 33.05
C VAL A 165 -12.87 26.94 33.69
N VAL A 166 -12.11 25.88 33.95
CA VAL A 166 -10.83 25.96 34.67
C VAL A 166 -9.69 25.46 33.79
N ALA A 167 -8.63 26.26 33.63
CA ALA A 167 -7.44 25.85 32.90
C ALA A 167 -6.43 25.16 33.82
N LEU A 168 -6.18 23.87 33.59
CA LEU A 168 -5.27 23.05 34.40
C LEU A 168 -4.15 22.47 33.53
N THR A 169 -2.97 22.25 34.13
CA THR A 169 -1.96 21.44 33.45
C THR A 169 -2.44 20.00 33.29
N ASP A 170 -2.10 19.34 32.19
CA ASP A 170 -2.52 17.97 31.91
C ASP A 170 -2.09 16.99 33.03
N SER A 171 -1.02 17.33 33.76
CA SER A 171 -0.57 16.55 34.91
C SER A 171 -1.65 16.34 35.98
N ARG A 172 -2.53 17.34 36.22
CA ARG A 172 -3.66 17.21 37.16
C ARG A 172 -4.74 16.25 36.67
N LEU A 173 -4.78 16.01 35.36
CA LEU A 173 -5.80 15.21 34.73
C LEU A 173 -5.47 13.72 34.74
N TYR A 174 -4.20 13.31 34.98
CA TYR A 174 -3.82 11.90 35.05
C TYR A 174 -3.06 11.47 36.31
N ARG A 175 -2.51 12.39 37.12
CA ARG A 175 -1.74 12.02 38.32
C ARG A 175 -2.58 11.26 39.34
N SER A 176 -1.93 10.34 40.06
CA SER A 176 -2.52 9.57 41.16
C SER A 176 -2.59 10.40 42.45
N GLY A 177 -3.03 9.79 43.56
CA GLY A 177 -3.08 10.47 44.87
C GLY A 177 -4.23 11.47 44.99
N ALA A 178 -3.96 12.66 45.52
CA ALA A 178 -4.96 13.70 45.75
C ALA A 178 -5.63 14.16 44.44
N ASP A 179 -4.87 14.28 43.35
CA ASP A 179 -5.42 14.67 42.03
C ASP A 179 -6.48 13.67 41.55
N ARG A 180 -6.22 12.38 41.69
CA ARG A 180 -7.20 11.31 41.39
C ARG A 180 -8.44 11.40 42.27
N GLN A 181 -8.27 11.65 43.57
CA GLN A 181 -9.39 11.79 44.49
C GLN A 181 -10.29 12.97 44.10
N VAL A 182 -9.70 14.10 43.71
CA VAL A 182 -10.46 15.29 43.27
C VAL A 182 -11.20 15.00 41.96
N ARG A 183 -10.56 14.36 40.97
CA ARG A 183 -11.25 13.96 39.73
C ARG A 183 -12.42 13.00 39.99
N LYS A 184 -12.24 12.05 40.92
CA LYS A 184 -13.32 11.15 41.33
C LYS A 184 -14.46 11.90 42.02
N ALA A 185 -14.16 12.82 42.93
CA ALA A 185 -15.16 13.66 43.59
C ALA A 185 -15.91 14.54 42.58
N LEU A 186 -15.19 15.12 41.62
CA LEU A 186 -15.76 15.90 40.53
C LEU A 186 -16.75 15.08 39.70
N LEU A 187 -16.33 13.91 39.20
CA LEU A 187 -17.17 13.03 38.38
C LEU A 187 -18.36 12.40 39.12
N SER A 188 -18.34 12.39 40.46
CA SER A 188 -19.43 11.81 41.27
C SER A 188 -20.41 12.85 41.82
N SER A 189 -20.04 14.13 41.83
CA SER A 189 -20.85 15.20 42.43
C SER A 189 -21.19 16.35 41.46
N TYR A 190 -20.64 16.33 40.24
CA TYR A 190 -20.82 17.36 39.23
C TYR A 190 -21.00 16.70 37.86
N CYS A 191 -21.72 17.37 36.96
CA CYS A 191 -21.67 17.03 35.55
C CYS A 191 -20.40 17.62 34.94
N VAL A 192 -19.46 16.79 34.50
CA VAL A 192 -18.29 17.24 33.73
C VAL A 192 -18.68 17.23 32.25
N ASP A 193 -19.01 18.42 31.72
CA ASP A 193 -19.47 18.59 30.35
C ASP A 193 -18.36 18.22 29.35
N ALA A 194 -17.15 18.75 29.55
CA ALA A 194 -16.04 18.52 28.64
C ALA A 194 -14.64 18.72 29.23
N VAL A 195 -13.65 18.07 28.60
CA VAL A 195 -12.22 18.36 28.72
C VAL A 195 -11.69 18.75 27.35
N VAL A 196 -11.17 19.97 27.24
CA VAL A 196 -10.63 20.53 25.99
C VAL A 196 -9.11 20.59 26.07
N SER A 197 -8.42 19.66 25.41
CA SER A 197 -6.96 19.67 25.29
C SER A 197 -6.51 20.75 24.31
N LEU A 198 -5.65 21.64 24.79
CA LEU A 198 -5.01 22.66 23.99
C LEU A 198 -3.64 22.16 23.50
N PRO A 199 -3.15 22.61 22.33
CA PRO A 199 -1.84 22.21 21.87
C PRO A 199 -0.72 22.82 22.72
N ALA A 200 0.44 22.19 22.70
CA ALA A 200 1.65 22.74 23.31
C ALA A 200 1.93 24.15 22.74
N GLY A 201 2.30 25.09 23.60
CA GLY A 201 2.51 26.49 23.21
C GLY A 201 1.25 27.36 23.24
N ALA A 202 0.05 26.82 23.54
CA ALA A 202 -1.15 27.63 23.73
C ALA A 202 -1.01 28.70 24.83
N PHE A 203 -0.11 28.47 25.78
CA PHE A 203 0.25 29.40 26.85
C PHE A 203 1.54 30.19 26.61
N ALA A 204 2.11 30.15 25.40
CA ALA A 204 3.24 31.00 25.04
C ALA A 204 2.87 32.49 25.07
N PRO A 205 3.82 33.39 25.38
CA PRO A 205 5.22 33.12 25.75
C PRO A 205 5.41 32.76 27.24
N TYR A 206 4.34 32.61 28.03
CA TYR A 206 4.44 32.41 29.48
C TYR A 206 4.96 31.02 29.87
N THR A 207 4.57 29.98 29.14
CA THR A 207 5.03 28.60 29.37
C THR A 207 4.71 27.68 28.18
N ASN A 208 5.51 26.63 28.02
CA ASN A 208 5.32 25.57 27.02
C ASN A 208 4.62 24.32 27.58
N LEU A 209 4.18 24.34 28.84
CA LEU A 209 3.40 23.24 29.42
C LEU A 209 2.09 23.05 28.65
N GLN A 210 1.77 21.80 28.35
CA GLN A 210 0.46 21.44 27.82
C GLN A 210 -0.59 21.54 28.92
N ALA A 211 -1.74 22.12 28.56
CA ALA A 211 -2.84 22.38 29.46
C ALA A 211 -4.18 22.10 28.77
N SER A 212 -5.19 21.86 29.58
CA SER A 212 -6.54 21.58 29.14
C SER A 212 -7.54 22.46 29.89
N LEU A 213 -8.66 22.77 29.24
CA LEU A 213 -9.80 23.44 29.88
C LEU A 213 -10.77 22.37 30.38
N LEU A 214 -11.08 22.41 31.67
CA LEU A 214 -12.04 21.54 32.32
C LEU A 214 -13.36 22.30 32.50
N LEU A 215 -14.42 21.78 31.89
CA LEU A 215 -15.76 22.36 31.91
C LEU A 215 -16.69 21.46 32.72
N PHE A 216 -17.36 22.03 33.71
CA PHE A 216 -18.27 21.28 34.56
C PHE A 216 -19.34 22.17 35.19
N ARG A 217 -20.42 21.54 35.64
CA ARG A 217 -21.56 22.18 36.29
C ARG A 217 -21.90 21.50 37.60
N TYR A 218 -22.35 22.28 38.57
CA TYR A 218 -22.92 21.72 39.79
C TYR A 218 -24.35 21.25 39.52
N HIS A 219 -24.44 20.05 38.98
CA HIS A 219 -25.64 19.36 38.54
C HIS A 219 -25.45 17.85 38.78
N GLU A 220 -26.52 17.07 38.67
CA GLU A 220 -26.43 15.61 38.66
C GLU A 220 -25.33 15.13 37.69
N PRO A 221 -24.51 14.13 38.08
CA PRO A 221 -23.41 13.64 37.27
C PRO A 221 -23.86 13.21 35.87
N CYS A 222 -23.14 13.68 34.85
CA CYS A 222 -23.41 13.29 33.47
C CYS A 222 -22.92 11.85 33.20
N PRO A 223 -23.64 11.05 32.40
CA PRO A 223 -23.24 9.67 32.10
C PRO A 223 -21.95 9.61 31.27
N ASN A 224 -21.70 10.64 30.47
CA ASN A 224 -20.55 10.76 29.58
C ASN A 224 -19.81 12.08 29.80
N VAL A 225 -18.50 12.05 29.59
CA VAL A 225 -17.63 13.24 29.52
C VAL A 225 -17.15 13.40 28.08
N ARG A 226 -17.30 14.61 27.54
CA ARG A 226 -16.77 14.93 26.21
C ARG A 226 -15.28 15.25 26.28
N PHE A 227 -14.49 14.64 25.41
CA PHE A 227 -13.10 15.01 25.19
C PHE A 227 -12.98 15.71 23.85
N VAL A 228 -12.33 16.87 23.85
CA VAL A 228 -12.03 17.64 22.64
C VAL A 228 -10.54 17.88 22.56
N LYS A 229 -9.96 17.63 21.40
CA LYS A 229 -8.54 17.88 21.13
C LYS A 229 -8.41 18.89 20.00
N ILE A 230 -7.86 20.05 20.32
CA ILE A 230 -7.60 21.11 19.35
C ILE A 230 -6.19 20.89 18.79
N SER A 231 -6.06 20.71 17.47
CA SER A 231 -4.75 20.58 16.85
C SER A 231 -3.96 21.90 16.89
N PRO A 232 -2.64 21.88 16.69
CA PRO A 232 -1.85 23.09 16.48
C PRO A 232 -2.38 23.96 15.34
N THR A 233 -2.79 23.38 14.21
CA THR A 233 -3.31 24.11 13.04
C THR A 233 -4.68 24.75 13.29
N ALA A 234 -5.56 24.08 14.04
CA ALA A 234 -6.80 24.67 14.53
C ALA A 234 -6.50 25.84 15.47
N TRP A 235 -5.52 25.67 16.36
CA TRP A 235 -5.17 26.67 17.35
C TRP A 235 -4.52 27.92 16.75
N GLU A 236 -3.69 27.79 15.72
CA GLU A 236 -3.15 28.93 14.97
C GLU A 236 -4.26 29.82 14.41
N ARG A 237 -5.32 29.22 13.86
CA ARG A 237 -6.50 29.94 13.35
C ARG A 237 -7.29 30.63 14.48
N VAL A 238 -7.39 29.98 15.64
CA VAL A 238 -8.01 30.57 16.85
C VAL A 238 -7.15 31.69 17.44
N SER A 239 -5.83 31.61 17.28
CA SER A 239 -4.84 32.52 17.86
C SER A 239 -4.39 33.64 16.94
N ALA A 240 -4.82 33.64 15.67
CA ALA A 240 -4.46 34.68 14.72
C ALA A 240 -4.89 36.07 15.22
N ASP A 241 -3.90 36.97 15.34
CA ASP A 241 -4.12 38.36 15.74
C ASP A 241 -4.57 39.19 14.55
N GLY A 242 -5.73 39.85 14.70
CA GLY A 242 -6.32 40.75 13.71
C GLY A 242 -7.61 41.36 14.24
N SER A 243 -7.60 42.67 14.50
CA SER A 243 -8.76 43.44 14.91
C SER A 243 -9.85 43.39 13.83
N GLY A 244 -10.94 42.66 14.09
CA GLY A 244 -12.14 42.64 13.23
C GLY A 244 -12.41 41.37 12.44
N ASN A 245 -11.71 40.26 12.69
CA ASN A 245 -11.95 39.04 11.92
C ASN A 245 -13.21 38.30 12.41
N ARG A 246 -14.40 38.57 11.83
CA ARG A 246 -15.64 37.79 12.05
C ARG A 246 -15.36 36.28 12.08
N ARG A 247 -14.46 35.82 11.21
CA ARG A 247 -14.02 34.42 11.09
C ARG A 247 -13.46 33.83 12.39
N ARG A 248 -12.69 34.59 13.19
CA ARG A 248 -12.16 34.11 14.48
C ARG A 248 -13.28 33.96 15.51
N GLY A 249 -14.19 34.93 15.57
CA GLY A 249 -15.36 34.87 16.44
C GLY A 249 -16.32 33.75 16.06
N ASP A 250 -16.55 33.53 14.76
CA ASP A 250 -17.35 32.42 14.24
C ASP A 250 -16.71 31.08 14.58
N LEU A 251 -15.38 30.95 14.42
CA LEU A 251 -14.67 29.73 14.80
C LEU A 251 -14.76 29.45 16.30
N LEU A 252 -14.55 30.45 17.16
CA LEU A 252 -14.69 30.31 18.61
C LEU A 252 -16.11 29.90 19.00
N ARG A 253 -17.14 30.50 18.38
CA ARG A 253 -18.54 30.13 18.62
C ARG A 253 -18.85 28.72 18.14
N SER A 254 -18.34 28.32 16.97
CA SER A 254 -18.49 26.96 16.45
C SER A 254 -17.80 25.93 17.34
N LEU A 255 -16.59 26.21 17.82
CA LEU A 255 -15.90 25.38 18.82
C LEU A 255 -16.67 25.31 20.13
N ALA A 256 -17.17 26.43 20.63
CA ALA A 256 -17.97 26.46 21.85
C ALA A 256 -19.32 25.73 21.68
N ALA A 257 -19.93 25.79 20.49
CA ALA A 257 -21.12 25.02 20.17
C ALA A 257 -20.82 23.51 20.10
N LEU A 258 -19.68 23.12 19.52
CA LEU A 258 -19.17 21.75 19.49
C LEU A 258 -18.99 21.18 20.89
N ILE A 259 -18.35 21.97 21.75
CA ILE A 259 -18.02 21.55 23.11
C ILE A 259 -19.27 21.49 24.00
N ARG A 260 -20.28 22.36 23.77
CA ARG A 260 -21.49 22.44 24.61
C ARG A 260 -22.66 21.54 24.19
N ARG A 261 -22.81 21.14 22.92
CA ARG A 261 -23.96 20.35 22.44
C ARG A 261 -23.71 18.85 22.52
N HIS A 262 -24.39 18.10 23.39
CA HIS A 262 -24.28 16.63 23.42
C HIS A 262 -24.63 15.97 22.07
N GLU A 263 -25.52 16.57 21.28
CA GLU A 263 -25.93 16.06 19.98
C GLU A 263 -25.42 16.97 18.85
N LEU A 264 -24.44 16.49 18.10
CA LEU A 264 -24.04 17.09 16.83
C LEU A 264 -24.28 16.07 15.73
N THR A 265 -25.51 16.05 15.25
CA THR A 265 -25.91 15.27 14.07
C THR A 265 -25.73 16.06 12.76
N ASN A 266 -25.47 17.38 12.76
CA ASN A 266 -25.42 18.18 11.52
C ASN A 266 -24.54 19.45 11.54
N GLY A 267 -23.64 19.64 12.53
CA GLY A 267 -22.69 20.78 12.50
C GLY A 267 -21.36 20.39 11.88
N THR A 268 -20.82 21.19 10.96
CA THR A 268 -19.48 21.01 10.40
C THR A 268 -18.43 21.19 11.49
N VAL A 269 -17.91 20.08 12.01
CA VAL A 269 -16.70 20.07 12.86
C VAL A 269 -15.55 20.64 12.02
N PRO A 270 -14.76 21.61 12.53
CA PRO A 270 -13.53 22.00 11.84
C PRO A 270 -12.65 20.77 11.65
N GLN A 271 -12.16 20.50 10.44
CA GLN A 271 -11.43 19.26 10.09
C GLN A 271 -10.26 18.91 11.03
N ASP A 272 -9.72 19.90 11.74
CA ASP A 272 -8.54 19.75 12.60
C ASP A 272 -8.89 19.71 14.11
N VAL A 273 -10.14 19.39 14.44
CA VAL A 273 -10.62 19.26 15.82
C VAL A 273 -11.25 17.89 16.00
N GLU A 274 -10.73 17.13 16.95
CA GLU A 274 -11.29 15.83 17.31
C GLU A 274 -12.20 15.99 18.52
N ALA A 275 -13.37 15.36 18.51
CA ALA A 275 -14.27 15.29 19.66
C ALA A 275 -14.88 13.90 19.79
N TRP A 276 -14.92 13.36 21.01
CA TRP A 276 -15.53 12.06 21.31
C TRP A 276 -16.04 12.03 22.75
N ASP A 277 -17.04 11.20 23.03
CA ASP A 277 -17.62 11.04 24.36
C ASP A 277 -17.12 9.74 25.01
N VAL A 278 -16.88 9.78 26.33
CA VAL A 278 -16.46 8.62 27.13
C VAL A 278 -17.36 8.48 28.34
N ALA A 279 -17.89 7.28 28.56
CA ALA A 279 -18.73 7.01 29.72
C ALA A 279 -17.94 7.15 31.04
N VAL A 280 -18.56 7.74 32.05
CA VAL A 280 -17.91 7.95 33.37
C VAL A 280 -17.48 6.62 34.00
N GLN A 281 -18.22 5.55 33.77
CA GLN A 281 -17.87 4.20 34.21
C GLN A 281 -16.53 3.71 33.61
N ASP A 282 -16.24 4.04 32.35
CA ASP A 282 -15.00 3.64 31.68
C ASP A 282 -13.81 4.42 32.23
N LEU A 283 -14.04 5.67 32.68
CA LEU A 283 -13.02 6.47 33.35
C LEU A 283 -12.55 5.82 34.66
N ALA A 284 -13.39 5.06 35.37
CA ALA A 284 -12.97 4.32 36.56
C ALA A 284 -11.87 3.29 36.24
N GLY A 285 -11.97 2.60 35.10
CA GLY A 285 -10.94 1.69 34.58
C GLY A 285 -9.63 2.41 34.23
N ARG A 286 -9.71 3.71 33.92
CA ARG A 286 -8.56 4.58 33.60
C ARG A 286 -8.02 5.34 34.80
N ASP A 287 -8.44 5.01 36.02
CA ASP A 287 -8.06 5.72 37.25
C ASP A 287 -8.56 7.17 37.30
N TYR A 288 -9.78 7.36 36.78
CA TYR A 288 -10.47 8.64 36.62
C TYR A 288 -9.64 9.67 35.85
N GLU A 289 -8.86 9.22 34.87
CA GLU A 289 -8.04 10.10 34.03
C GLU A 289 -8.93 10.95 33.11
N LEU A 290 -8.75 12.27 33.18
CA LEU A 290 -9.47 13.26 32.39
C LEU A 290 -8.57 13.87 31.32
N VAL A 291 -7.77 13.06 30.63
CA VAL A 291 -6.92 13.52 29.51
C VAL A 291 -7.60 13.17 28.18
N ALA A 292 -7.64 14.13 27.24
CA ALA A 292 -8.15 13.94 25.89
C ALA A 292 -7.18 13.08 25.04
N LYS A 293 -7.10 11.79 25.37
CA LYS A 293 -6.35 10.78 24.63
C LYS A 293 -7.26 9.63 24.21
N GLN A 294 -7.23 9.29 22.93
CA GLN A 294 -7.87 8.09 22.43
C GLN A 294 -7.17 6.86 22.99
N THR A 295 -7.95 5.91 23.50
CA THR A 295 -7.43 4.67 24.08
C THR A 295 -7.15 3.59 23.07
N GLY A 296 -7.69 3.68 21.85
CA GLY A 296 -7.86 2.52 20.97
C GLY A 296 -8.93 1.52 21.46
N GLY A 297 -9.61 1.80 22.58
CA GLY A 297 -10.61 0.90 23.19
C GLY A 297 -11.82 0.66 22.30
N GLN A 298 -12.44 1.73 21.79
CA GLN A 298 -13.59 1.63 20.88
C GLN A 298 -13.23 0.94 19.56
N ALA A 299 -12.05 1.25 18.99
CA ALA A 299 -11.58 0.61 17.76
C ALA A 299 -11.37 -0.90 17.95
N LEU A 300 -10.75 -1.30 19.06
CA LEU A 300 -10.59 -2.72 19.40
C LEU A 300 -11.95 -3.39 19.63
N GLN A 301 -12.83 -2.76 20.40
CA GLN A 301 -14.17 -3.28 20.68
C GLN A 301 -14.97 -3.50 19.38
N ALA A 302 -14.98 -2.52 18.47
CA ALA A 302 -15.66 -2.64 17.18
C ALA A 302 -15.09 -3.74 16.28
N GLU A 303 -13.77 -4.00 16.34
CA GLU A 303 -13.16 -5.13 15.64
C GLU A 303 -13.58 -6.47 16.27
N LEU A 304 -13.57 -6.57 17.59
CA LEU A 304 -13.98 -7.77 18.31
C LEU A 304 -15.48 -8.07 18.11
N GLU A 305 -16.33 -7.05 18.09
CA GLU A 305 -17.75 -7.19 17.77
C GLU A 305 -17.96 -7.70 16.34
N ARG A 306 -17.16 -7.24 15.37
CA ARG A 306 -17.18 -7.79 14.01
C ARG A 306 -16.74 -9.25 13.96
N ILE A 307 -15.72 -9.62 14.74
CA ILE A 307 -15.26 -11.02 14.85
C ILE A 307 -16.35 -11.90 15.47
N VAL A 308 -17.01 -11.45 16.53
CA VAL A 308 -18.13 -12.17 17.16
C VAL A 308 -19.35 -12.24 16.23
N ALA A 309 -19.62 -11.20 15.45
CA ALA A 309 -20.69 -11.21 14.46
C ALA A 309 -20.39 -12.20 13.31
N ALA A 310 -19.12 -12.39 12.97
CA ALA A 310 -18.67 -13.32 11.94
C ALA A 310 -18.68 -14.78 12.44
N ASP A 311 -18.40 -15.01 13.72
CA ASP A 311 -18.50 -16.31 14.38
C ASP A 311 -19.12 -16.16 15.76
N ALA A 312 -20.40 -16.51 15.89
CA ALA A 312 -21.15 -16.40 17.13
C ALA A 312 -20.62 -17.33 18.25
N SER A 313 -19.79 -18.32 17.93
CA SER A 313 -19.11 -19.17 18.92
C SER A 313 -17.86 -18.52 19.52
N MET A 314 -17.40 -17.40 18.95
CA MET A 314 -16.22 -16.67 19.40
C MET A 314 -16.42 -16.12 20.82
N ARG A 315 -15.54 -16.52 21.74
CA ARG A 315 -15.49 -15.95 23.09
C ARG A 315 -14.47 -14.82 23.17
N ILE A 316 -14.87 -13.72 23.78
CA ILE A 316 -13.98 -12.61 24.14
C ILE A 316 -13.77 -12.65 25.65
N GLU A 317 -12.55 -12.94 26.08
CA GLU A 317 -12.19 -13.08 27.50
C GLU A 317 -11.17 -12.00 27.89
N ARG A 318 -10.99 -11.74 29.19
CA ARG A 318 -9.89 -10.87 29.61
C ARG A 318 -8.58 -11.65 29.60
N LEU A 319 -7.46 -10.97 29.35
CA LEU A 319 -6.16 -11.62 29.32
C LEU A 319 -5.84 -12.41 30.60
N ASP A 320 -6.25 -11.94 31.79
CA ASP A 320 -6.03 -12.64 33.08
C ASP A 320 -6.87 -13.93 33.23
N ASP A 321 -7.94 -14.06 32.45
CA ASP A 321 -8.82 -15.24 32.45
C ASP A 321 -8.21 -16.36 31.58
N VAL A 322 -7.50 -16.00 30.52
CA VAL A 322 -6.90 -16.94 29.55
C VAL A 322 -5.37 -17.07 29.62
N ALA A 323 -4.72 -16.24 30.41
CA ALA A 323 -3.27 -16.25 30.60
C ALA A 323 -2.90 -15.78 32.02
N GLU A 324 -1.79 -16.29 32.55
CA GLU A 324 -1.19 -15.72 33.76
C GLU A 324 -0.37 -14.49 33.39
N VAL A 325 -0.58 -13.38 34.12
CA VAL A 325 0.15 -12.12 33.88
C VAL A 325 0.96 -11.73 35.11
N HIS A 326 2.28 -11.85 34.99
CA HIS A 326 3.26 -11.57 36.05
C HIS A 326 4.06 -10.30 35.75
N LYS A 327 4.46 -9.58 36.81
CA LYS A 327 5.34 -8.41 36.67
C LYS A 327 6.78 -8.85 36.72
N GLY A 328 7.63 -8.31 35.85
CA GLY A 328 9.06 -8.55 35.90
C GLY A 328 9.72 -8.07 37.20
N LEU A 329 10.92 -8.58 37.44
CA LEU A 329 11.69 -8.41 38.65
C LEU A 329 12.27 -7.00 38.77
N ARG A 330 12.07 -6.35 39.93
CA ARG A 330 12.78 -5.11 40.26
C ARG A 330 14.17 -5.44 40.79
N TYR A 331 15.16 -4.69 40.32
CA TYR A 331 16.54 -4.85 40.72
C TYR A 331 17.20 -3.48 40.88
N GLU A 332 18.28 -3.44 41.66
CA GLU A 332 19.14 -2.26 41.77
C GLU A 332 20.36 -2.44 40.88
N ARG A 333 20.68 -1.42 40.08
CA ARG A 333 21.76 -1.49 39.08
C ARG A 333 23.13 -1.80 39.69
N ARG A 334 23.37 -1.41 40.95
CA ARG A 334 24.63 -1.70 41.66
C ARG A 334 24.89 -3.20 41.92
N PHE A 335 23.85 -4.04 41.89
CA PHE A 335 23.96 -5.49 42.09
C PHE A 335 23.90 -6.26 40.76
N THR A 336 24.38 -5.64 39.69
CA THR A 336 24.41 -6.26 38.36
C THR A 336 25.82 -6.25 37.77
N THR A 337 26.10 -7.27 36.97
CA THR A 337 27.39 -7.48 36.30
C THR A 337 27.16 -7.73 34.80
N GLY A 338 28.18 -7.46 33.99
CA GLY A 338 28.14 -7.70 32.54
C GLY A 338 28.55 -9.14 32.18
N THR A 339 28.34 -9.53 30.92
CA THR A 339 28.56 -10.90 30.41
C THR A 339 29.93 -11.49 30.72
N ARG A 340 31.02 -10.70 30.68
CA ARG A 340 32.39 -11.18 30.94
C ARG A 340 32.65 -11.54 32.41
N SER A 341 31.81 -11.08 33.32
CA SER A 341 31.97 -11.21 34.76
C SER A 341 30.73 -11.85 35.39
N ALA A 342 29.93 -12.53 34.58
CA ALA A 342 28.73 -13.24 35.01
C ALA A 342 29.12 -14.61 35.60
N PRO A 343 28.67 -14.96 36.81
CA PRO A 343 28.88 -16.29 37.35
C PRO A 343 28.13 -17.35 36.51
N SER A 344 28.70 -18.54 36.38
CA SER A 344 28.24 -19.61 35.48
C SER A 344 26.80 -20.11 35.74
N ASN A 345 26.21 -19.76 36.88
CA ASN A 345 24.91 -20.26 37.36
C ASN A 345 23.92 -19.13 37.73
N VAL A 346 24.13 -17.89 37.26
CA VAL A 346 23.20 -16.79 37.55
C VAL A 346 22.36 -16.47 36.31
N PRO A 347 21.03 -16.45 36.42
CA PRO A 347 20.16 -16.14 35.29
C PRO A 347 20.37 -14.70 34.79
N GLY A 348 20.37 -14.54 33.46
CA GLY A 348 20.47 -13.24 32.82
C GLY A 348 19.22 -12.38 33.05
N LEU A 349 19.40 -11.06 33.09
CA LEU A 349 18.32 -10.08 33.15
C LEU A 349 17.95 -9.64 31.74
N LEU A 350 16.77 -10.05 31.27
CA LEU A 350 16.22 -9.61 30.00
C LEU A 350 15.74 -8.16 30.11
N ARG A 351 16.24 -7.27 29.25
CA ARG A 351 15.88 -5.85 29.20
C ARG A 351 15.04 -5.52 27.98
N VAL A 352 14.43 -4.34 27.99
CA VAL A 352 13.63 -3.81 26.87
C VAL A 352 14.42 -3.79 25.55
N GLY A 353 15.72 -3.53 25.60
CA GLY A 353 16.60 -3.52 24.41
C GLY A 353 16.97 -4.91 23.88
N ASP A 354 16.73 -5.96 24.67
CA ASP A 354 16.98 -7.34 24.26
C ASP A 354 15.78 -7.93 23.51
N ILE A 355 14.60 -7.28 23.54
CA ILE A 355 13.46 -7.66 22.70
C ILE A 355 13.65 -7.02 21.32
N ARG A 356 13.82 -7.85 20.28
CA ARG A 356 14.03 -7.45 18.88
C ARG A 356 12.88 -7.94 18.01
N ASP A 357 12.78 -7.39 16.81
CA ASP A 357 11.73 -7.76 15.86
C ASP A 357 11.89 -9.19 15.34
N THR A 358 13.12 -9.72 15.32
CA THR A 358 13.44 -11.08 14.89
C THR A 358 13.41 -12.10 16.03
N GLY A 359 13.13 -11.69 17.26
CA GLY A 359 13.10 -12.57 18.43
C GLY A 359 13.75 -11.95 19.68
N ILE A 360 14.18 -12.82 20.59
CA ILE A 360 14.81 -12.42 21.85
C ILE A 360 16.33 -12.39 21.65
N GLY A 361 17.00 -11.38 22.19
CA GLY A 361 18.46 -11.29 22.24
C GLY A 361 19.00 -11.94 23.51
N THR A 362 20.27 -12.34 23.47
CA THR A 362 20.97 -12.85 24.66
C THR A 362 21.09 -11.75 25.72
N PRO A 363 20.72 -12.02 26.98
CA PRO A 363 20.92 -11.07 28.07
C PRO A 363 22.37 -10.63 28.19
N SER A 364 22.57 -9.33 28.31
CA SER A 364 23.88 -8.69 28.47
C SER A 364 24.16 -8.25 29.91
N LEU A 365 23.19 -8.44 30.81
CA LEU A 365 23.23 -8.02 32.20
C LEU A 365 22.83 -9.20 33.08
N TYR A 366 23.54 -9.42 34.18
CA TYR A 366 23.36 -10.55 35.10
C TYR A 366 23.33 -10.03 36.53
N LEU A 367 22.68 -10.75 37.45
CA LEU A 367 22.79 -10.44 38.88
C LEU A 367 24.20 -10.85 39.37
N ASN A 368 24.78 -10.12 40.31
CA ASN A 368 26.13 -10.43 40.81
C ASN A 368 26.14 -11.32 42.07
N GLY A 369 24.98 -11.85 42.50
CA GLY A 369 24.84 -12.72 43.68
C GLY A 369 24.80 -11.99 45.03
N GLU A 370 25.23 -10.72 45.11
CA GLU A 370 25.27 -9.93 46.35
C GLU A 370 23.97 -9.16 46.65
N GLY A 371 23.07 -9.08 45.67
CA GLY A 371 21.79 -8.40 45.82
C GLY A 371 20.80 -9.16 46.72
N LYS A 372 19.94 -8.43 47.44
CA LYS A 372 18.83 -9.01 48.24
C LYS A 372 17.67 -9.57 47.41
N VAL A 373 17.79 -9.58 46.08
CA VAL A 373 16.70 -9.97 45.18
C VAL A 373 16.79 -11.47 44.93
N ARG A 374 15.85 -12.24 45.48
CA ARG A 374 15.71 -13.68 45.23
C ARG A 374 14.58 -13.90 44.22
N PRO A 375 14.89 -14.35 42.99
CA PRO A 375 13.88 -14.66 41.99
C PRO A 375 12.99 -15.81 42.50
N LYS A 376 11.68 -15.69 42.28
CA LYS A 376 10.73 -16.79 42.46
C LYS A 376 10.71 -17.65 41.19
N GLU A 377 10.14 -18.84 41.31
CA GLU A 377 9.98 -19.74 40.17
C GLU A 377 9.20 -19.09 39.01
N ASP A 378 8.21 -18.25 39.34
CA ASP A 378 7.41 -17.51 38.36
C ASP A 378 8.18 -16.39 37.65
N ASP A 379 9.28 -15.90 38.22
CA ASP A 379 10.09 -14.84 37.62
C ASP A 379 10.99 -15.38 36.49
N VAL A 380 11.20 -16.69 36.43
CA VAL A 380 12.06 -17.38 35.45
C VAL A 380 11.29 -17.61 34.15
N LEU A 381 11.85 -17.12 33.06
CA LEU A 381 11.28 -17.24 31.72
C LEU A 381 11.38 -18.66 31.18
N ARG A 382 10.27 -19.16 30.63
CA ARG A 382 10.12 -20.50 30.05
C ARG A 382 9.85 -20.39 28.55
N ALA A 383 10.12 -21.46 27.80
CA ALA A 383 9.70 -21.53 26.40
C ALA A 383 8.17 -21.38 26.31
N GLY A 384 7.70 -20.51 25.40
CA GLY A 384 6.29 -20.16 25.30
C GLY A 384 5.84 -18.99 26.19
N ASP A 385 6.71 -18.42 27.02
CA ASP A 385 6.40 -17.17 27.70
C ASP A 385 6.36 -16.01 26.69
N VAL A 386 5.34 -15.15 26.78
CA VAL A 386 5.26 -13.91 26.01
C VAL A 386 5.66 -12.76 26.92
N VAL A 387 6.74 -12.05 26.57
CA VAL A 387 7.19 -10.86 27.31
C VAL A 387 6.68 -9.60 26.64
N ILE A 388 6.13 -8.68 27.42
CA ILE A 388 5.62 -7.40 26.91
C ILE A 388 6.18 -6.23 27.72
N THR A 389 6.63 -5.18 27.05
CA THR A 389 7.16 -4.00 27.73
C THR A 389 6.03 -3.13 28.29
N THR A 390 6.14 -2.76 29.57
CA THR A 390 5.12 -2.00 30.31
C THR A 390 5.61 -0.61 30.74
N SER A 391 6.89 -0.27 30.57
CA SER A 391 7.43 1.03 30.95
C SER A 391 8.47 1.54 29.95
N GLY A 392 8.45 2.84 29.64
CA GLY A 392 9.26 3.45 28.58
C GLY A 392 8.61 3.26 27.22
N VAL A 393 9.17 2.36 26.39
CA VAL A 393 8.50 1.86 25.19
C VAL A 393 7.46 0.85 25.64
N VAL A 394 6.17 1.20 25.58
CA VAL A 394 5.07 0.30 25.97
C VAL A 394 4.63 -0.52 24.76
N GLY A 395 4.36 -1.80 24.96
CA GLY A 395 3.71 -2.67 23.97
C GLY A 395 4.65 -3.52 23.14
N ARG A 396 5.97 -3.41 23.27
CA ARG A 396 6.90 -4.28 22.53
C ARG A 396 6.77 -5.72 23.05
N VAL A 397 6.50 -6.66 22.14
CA VAL A 397 6.20 -8.07 22.46
C VAL A 397 7.32 -8.98 21.95
N GLY A 398 7.85 -9.83 22.83
CA GLY A 398 8.78 -10.90 22.51
C GLY A 398 8.20 -12.26 22.89
N LEU A 399 8.49 -13.29 22.10
CA LEU A 399 8.14 -14.68 22.41
C LEU A 399 9.42 -15.41 22.82
N ILE A 400 9.42 -16.03 24.00
CA ILE A 400 10.55 -16.84 24.47
C ILE A 400 10.52 -18.20 23.77
N SER A 401 11.63 -18.57 23.13
CA SER A 401 11.78 -19.86 22.44
C SER A 401 13.16 -20.48 22.74
N ASP A 402 13.27 -21.80 22.56
CA ASP A 402 14.51 -22.54 22.82
C ASP A 402 15.64 -22.17 21.84
N VAL A 403 15.28 -21.79 20.61
CA VAL A 403 16.23 -21.45 19.53
C VAL A 403 16.62 -19.96 19.56
N GLY A 404 15.74 -19.10 20.10
CA GLY A 404 15.91 -17.64 20.13
C GLY A 404 16.57 -17.09 21.41
N GLY A 405 16.83 -17.93 22.41
CA GLY A 405 17.41 -17.51 23.69
C GLY A 405 16.41 -16.82 24.64
N GLY A 406 16.80 -16.71 25.91
CA GLY A 406 15.97 -16.08 26.97
C GLY A 406 15.30 -17.07 27.92
N VAL A 407 15.24 -18.37 27.58
CA VAL A 407 14.85 -19.43 28.52
C VAL A 407 15.81 -19.43 29.71
N GLY A 408 15.26 -19.53 30.92
CA GLY A 408 16.02 -19.46 32.18
C GLY A 408 16.43 -18.05 32.60
N SER A 409 16.16 -17.02 31.79
CA SER A 409 16.44 -15.62 32.14
C SER A 409 15.31 -15.01 32.98
N LEU A 410 15.52 -13.80 33.51
CA LEU A 410 14.54 -13.06 34.32
C LEU A 410 14.12 -11.79 33.58
N ALA A 411 12.81 -11.58 33.41
CA ALA A 411 12.31 -10.32 32.87
C ALA A 411 12.50 -9.18 33.88
N THR A 412 13.02 -8.05 33.44
CA THR A 412 13.15 -6.85 34.29
C THR A 412 11.80 -6.16 34.53
N GLY A 413 11.67 -5.42 35.63
CA GLY A 413 10.40 -4.82 36.11
C GLY A 413 9.77 -3.72 35.25
N ASN A 414 10.37 -3.43 34.10
CA ASN A 414 9.79 -2.61 33.03
C ASN A 414 8.98 -3.45 32.01
N MET A 415 8.84 -4.75 32.27
CA MET A 415 8.14 -5.71 31.42
C MET A 415 7.19 -6.55 32.26
N ALA A 416 6.24 -7.19 31.58
CA ALA A 416 5.37 -8.21 32.11
C ALA A 416 5.60 -9.52 31.36
N ILE A 417 5.33 -10.63 32.04
CA ILE A 417 5.37 -11.99 31.49
C ILE A 417 3.92 -12.45 31.36
N VAL A 418 3.55 -12.96 30.20
CA VAL A 418 2.23 -13.49 29.87
C VAL A 418 2.40 -14.96 29.52
N ARG A 419 1.80 -15.85 30.31
CA ARG A 419 1.81 -17.31 30.08
C ARG A 419 0.43 -17.77 29.69
N ALA A 420 0.27 -18.22 28.44
CA ALA A 420 -1.03 -18.68 27.94
C ALA A 420 -1.48 -19.95 28.68
N ARG A 421 -2.76 -20.01 29.06
CA ARG A 421 -3.40 -21.22 29.62
C ARG A 421 -3.85 -22.15 28.49
N GLN A 422 -4.34 -23.35 28.85
CA GLN A 422 -4.90 -24.29 27.89
C GLN A 422 -5.99 -23.63 27.02
N GLY A 423 -5.94 -23.89 25.71
CA GLY A 423 -6.85 -23.33 24.72
C GLY A 423 -6.34 -22.06 24.02
N LEU A 424 -5.19 -21.51 24.42
CA LEU A 424 -4.56 -20.36 23.75
C LEU A 424 -3.09 -20.63 23.49
N THR A 425 -2.62 -20.46 22.25
CA THR A 425 -1.22 -20.72 21.89
C THR A 425 -0.37 -19.46 22.13
N PRO A 426 0.86 -19.60 22.67
CA PRO A 426 1.76 -18.45 22.87
C PRO A 426 2.04 -17.63 21.61
N HIS A 427 2.15 -18.30 20.46
CA HIS A 427 2.38 -17.67 19.17
C HIS A 427 1.20 -16.76 18.79
N PHE A 428 -0.03 -17.25 18.95
CA PHE A 428 -1.24 -16.46 18.70
C PHE A 428 -1.35 -15.27 19.64
N VAL A 429 -1.10 -15.44 20.95
CA VAL A 429 -1.08 -14.31 21.90
C VAL A 429 -0.07 -13.25 21.49
N ALA A 430 1.15 -13.67 21.13
CA ALA A 430 2.19 -12.75 20.71
C ALA A 430 1.80 -11.99 19.43
N ALA A 431 1.25 -12.69 18.44
CA ALA A 431 0.79 -12.09 17.18
C ALA A 431 -0.36 -11.10 17.40
N LEU A 432 -1.35 -11.47 18.21
CA LEU A 432 -2.49 -10.64 18.56
C LEU A 432 -2.05 -9.37 19.30
N LEU A 433 -1.20 -9.49 20.32
CA LEU A 433 -0.71 -8.34 21.07
C LEU A 433 0.16 -7.41 20.20
N ARG A 434 0.79 -7.92 19.13
CA ARG A 434 1.55 -7.12 18.15
C ARG A 434 0.68 -6.37 17.15
N SER A 435 -0.57 -6.79 16.94
CA SER A 435 -1.47 -6.14 15.99
C SER A 435 -1.59 -4.64 16.26
N PRO A 436 -1.66 -3.79 15.21
CA PRO A 436 -1.79 -2.33 15.34
C PRO A 436 -2.93 -1.91 16.27
N THR A 437 -4.09 -2.59 16.19
CA THR A 437 -5.25 -2.31 17.05
C THR A 437 -4.95 -2.55 18.54
N TYR A 438 -4.25 -3.64 18.87
CA TYR A 438 -3.80 -3.92 20.24
C TYR A 438 -2.68 -3.00 20.68
N GLN A 439 -1.73 -2.67 19.80
CA GLN A 439 -0.67 -1.70 20.10
C GLN A 439 -1.25 -0.32 20.41
N ASN A 440 -2.25 0.12 19.64
CA ASN A 440 -3.01 1.34 19.90
C ASN A 440 -3.75 1.25 21.23
N TRP A 441 -4.34 0.10 21.57
CA TRP A 441 -4.97 -0.14 22.86
C TRP A 441 -3.97 -0.01 24.03
N LEU A 442 -2.84 -0.72 23.97
CA LEU A 442 -1.81 -0.76 25.00
C LEU A 442 -1.17 0.61 25.21
N SER A 443 -0.83 1.27 24.10
CA SER A 443 -0.35 2.63 24.06
C SER A 443 -1.38 3.58 24.65
N GLY A 444 -2.63 3.58 24.18
CA GLY A 444 -3.68 4.50 24.62
C GLY A 444 -4.06 4.37 26.11
N HIS A 445 -3.85 3.20 26.70
CA HIS A 445 -4.06 2.95 28.13
C HIS A 445 -2.80 3.15 29.00
N ALA A 446 -1.63 3.40 28.40
CA ALA A 446 -0.45 3.79 29.14
C ALA A 446 -0.58 5.20 29.74
N ARG A 447 -0.01 5.40 30.92
CA ARG A 447 -0.02 6.68 31.66
C ARG A 447 1.35 7.36 31.61
N GLY A 448 1.36 8.68 31.77
CA GLY A 448 2.58 9.49 31.80
C GLY A 448 2.92 10.14 30.46
N ALA A 449 3.46 11.36 30.53
CA ALA A 449 3.79 12.18 29.36
C ALA A 449 5.14 11.81 28.73
N ILE A 450 6.23 11.91 29.52
CA ILE A 450 7.60 11.64 29.03
C ILE A 450 7.94 10.13 29.14
N VAL A 451 7.69 9.54 30.30
CA VAL A 451 7.86 8.10 30.53
C VAL A 451 6.49 7.47 30.62
N ARG A 452 6.18 6.60 29.65
CA ARG A 452 4.89 5.93 29.57
C ARG A 452 4.92 4.65 30.39
N HIS A 453 3.84 4.36 31.11
CA HIS A 453 3.72 3.19 31.95
C HIS A 453 2.33 2.55 31.82
N LEU A 454 2.27 1.28 31.43
CA LEU A 454 1.09 0.43 31.44
C LEU A 454 1.04 -0.37 32.75
N SER A 455 -0.06 -0.26 33.50
CA SER A 455 -0.19 -1.01 34.75
C SER A 455 -0.50 -2.48 34.50
N ILE A 456 -0.01 -3.39 35.35
CA ILE A 456 -0.32 -4.82 35.25
C ILE A 456 -1.83 -5.07 35.35
N ARG A 457 -2.53 -4.30 36.21
CA ARG A 457 -3.99 -4.35 36.32
C ARG A 457 -4.68 -4.05 34.98
N THR A 458 -4.14 -3.11 34.22
CA THR A 458 -4.66 -2.73 32.89
C THR A 458 -4.31 -3.77 31.83
N LEU A 459 -3.08 -4.29 31.83
CA LEU A 459 -2.69 -5.36 30.91
C LEU A 459 -3.57 -6.61 31.09
N ARG A 460 -3.90 -6.96 32.35
CA ARG A 460 -4.82 -8.04 32.71
C ARG A 460 -6.26 -7.86 32.21
N SER A 461 -6.67 -6.64 31.88
CA SER A 461 -8.01 -6.35 31.38
C SER A 461 -8.10 -6.21 29.87
N VAL A 462 -7.00 -6.46 29.14
CA VAL A 462 -7.04 -6.51 27.67
C VAL A 462 -8.06 -7.56 27.23
N PRO A 463 -9.03 -7.24 26.37
CA PRO A 463 -9.95 -8.23 25.81
C PRO A 463 -9.23 -9.06 24.74
N ILE A 464 -9.42 -10.38 24.73
CA ILE A 464 -8.72 -11.34 23.87
C ILE A 464 -9.76 -12.27 23.23
N PRO A 465 -9.83 -12.38 21.88
CA PRO A 465 -10.62 -13.40 21.21
C PRO A 465 -9.97 -14.77 21.41
N VAL A 466 -10.78 -15.79 21.66
CA VAL A 466 -10.33 -17.16 21.95
C VAL A 466 -10.89 -18.13 20.90
N PRO A 467 -10.37 -18.12 19.67
CA PRO A 467 -10.77 -19.07 18.64
C PRO A 467 -10.24 -20.49 18.95
N PRO A 468 -10.78 -21.56 18.35
CA PRO A 468 -10.23 -22.91 18.47
C PRO A 468 -8.75 -22.98 18.05
N VAL A 469 -7.96 -23.86 18.67
CA VAL A 469 -6.52 -24.01 18.38
C VAL A 469 -6.20 -24.17 16.88
N PRO A 470 -6.94 -24.98 16.08
CA PRO A 470 -6.69 -25.06 14.64
C PRO A 470 -6.82 -23.73 13.90
N VAL A 471 -7.72 -22.84 14.35
CA VAL A 471 -7.87 -21.49 13.79
C VAL A 471 -6.70 -20.60 14.22
N GLN A 472 -6.23 -20.72 15.46
CA GLN A 472 -5.03 -20.02 15.93
C GLN A 472 -3.79 -20.39 15.11
N ASP A 473 -3.61 -21.68 14.82
CA ASP A 473 -2.48 -22.15 14.02
C ASP A 473 -2.56 -21.65 12.56
N ARG A 474 -3.77 -21.62 11.98
CA ARG A 474 -4.00 -21.01 10.66
C ARG A 474 -3.70 -19.51 10.64
N VAL A 475 -4.12 -18.76 11.66
CA VAL A 475 -3.77 -17.34 11.81
C VAL A 475 -2.26 -17.17 11.75
N ILE A 476 -1.50 -18.00 12.47
CA ILE A 476 -0.03 -17.93 12.49
C ILE A 476 0.58 -18.33 11.15
N GLY A 477 0.01 -19.32 10.45
CA GLY A 477 0.45 -19.74 9.13
C GLY A 477 0.30 -18.67 8.04
N GLU A 478 -0.66 -17.74 8.18
CA GLU A 478 -0.88 -16.63 7.24
C GLU A 478 0.03 -15.41 7.49
N LEU A 479 0.81 -15.38 8.58
CA LEU A 479 1.64 -14.22 8.88
C LEU A 479 2.97 -14.29 8.14
N ASP A 480 3.27 -13.23 7.38
CA ASP A 480 4.60 -13.00 6.79
C ASP A 480 5.63 -12.62 7.88
N GLY A 481 6.05 -13.61 8.66
CA GLY A 481 7.06 -13.47 9.70
C GLY A 481 6.54 -12.82 11.01
N PRO A 482 7.47 -12.49 11.93
CA PRO A 482 7.14 -12.15 13.33
C PRO A 482 6.41 -10.80 13.54
N ARG A 483 6.24 -10.01 12.46
CA ARG A 483 5.56 -8.69 12.46
C ARG A 483 4.11 -8.75 11.95
N GLY A 484 3.57 -9.92 11.67
CA GLY A 484 2.23 -10.07 11.14
C GLY A 484 1.13 -9.56 12.08
N ASP A 485 0.03 -9.08 11.49
CA ASP A 485 -1.16 -8.62 12.20
C ASP A 485 -2.11 -9.79 12.50
N GLY A 486 -1.98 -10.37 13.70
CA GLY A 486 -2.77 -11.53 14.12
C GLY A 486 -4.28 -11.27 14.20
N LEU A 487 -4.69 -10.08 14.64
CA LEU A 487 -6.10 -9.68 14.68
C LEU A 487 -6.70 -9.53 13.29
N ALA A 488 -5.99 -8.87 12.36
CA ALA A 488 -6.47 -8.74 10.98
C ALA A 488 -6.51 -10.10 10.26
N ALA A 489 -5.53 -10.98 10.50
CA ALA A 489 -5.55 -12.35 10.00
C ALA A 489 -6.76 -13.14 10.54
N LEU A 490 -7.04 -13.04 11.84
CA LEU A 490 -8.25 -13.63 12.43
C LEU A 490 -9.53 -13.05 11.82
N ALA A 491 -9.63 -11.74 11.68
CA ALA A 491 -10.79 -11.09 11.09
C ALA A 491 -11.01 -11.48 9.62
N ARG A 492 -9.94 -11.65 8.83
CA ARG A 492 -10.02 -12.17 7.46
C ARG A 492 -10.50 -13.63 7.42
N LEU A 493 -9.96 -14.46 8.30
CA LEU A 493 -10.35 -15.87 8.43
C LEU A 493 -11.84 -16.03 8.79
N LEU A 494 -12.40 -15.13 9.60
CA LEU A 494 -13.78 -15.21 10.09
C LEU A 494 -14.78 -14.43 9.22
N GLY A 495 -14.43 -13.25 8.72
CA GLY A 495 -15.33 -12.24 8.13
C GLY A 495 -15.93 -12.56 6.77
N GLY A 496 -15.98 -13.83 6.36
CA GLY A 496 -16.56 -14.18 5.05
C GLY A 496 -15.68 -13.76 3.87
N THR A 497 -14.37 -13.74 4.07
CA THR A 497 -13.47 -14.30 3.07
C THR A 497 -12.40 -15.15 3.75
N ALA A 498 -12.80 -16.33 4.24
CA ALA A 498 -12.15 -17.47 3.60
C ALA A 498 -12.55 -17.32 2.14
N THR A 499 -11.77 -16.58 1.35
CA THR A 499 -12.00 -16.63 -0.07
C THR A 499 -11.68 -18.07 -0.40
N THR A 500 -12.73 -18.88 -0.50
CA THR A 500 -12.63 -20.15 -1.18
C THR A 500 -11.91 -19.83 -2.48
N PRO A 501 -11.00 -20.68 -2.97
CA PRO A 501 -10.37 -20.44 -4.28
C PRO A 501 -11.41 -20.04 -5.32
N LEU A 502 -12.63 -20.60 -5.21
CA LEU A 502 -13.83 -20.25 -5.97
C LEU A 502 -14.31 -18.79 -5.81
N ALA A 503 -14.40 -18.26 -4.59
CA ALA A 503 -14.81 -16.87 -4.33
C ALA A 503 -13.74 -15.87 -4.81
N VAL A 504 -12.43 -16.13 -4.60
CA VAL A 504 -11.36 -15.30 -5.22
C VAL A 504 -11.54 -15.31 -6.74
N TRP A 505 -11.68 -16.52 -7.29
CA TRP A 505 -11.72 -16.75 -8.72
C TRP A 505 -12.89 -16.03 -9.38
N LEU A 506 -14.08 -16.05 -8.76
CA LEU A 506 -15.27 -15.34 -9.24
C LEU A 506 -15.12 -13.82 -9.30
N GLU A 507 -14.24 -13.25 -8.49
CA GLU A 507 -13.95 -11.81 -8.47
C GLU A 507 -12.77 -11.41 -9.37
N THR A 508 -12.08 -12.36 -9.99
CA THR A 508 -11.04 -12.00 -10.97
C THR A 508 -11.67 -11.19 -12.11
N PRO A 509 -11.04 -10.09 -12.58
CA PRO A 509 -11.68 -9.15 -13.50
C PRO A 509 -12.25 -9.80 -14.77
N PHE A 510 -11.58 -10.82 -15.29
CA PHE A 510 -12.04 -11.59 -16.45
C PHE A 510 -13.29 -12.42 -16.13
N VAL A 511 -13.24 -13.25 -15.09
CA VAL A 511 -14.35 -14.14 -14.68
C VAL A 511 -15.56 -13.32 -14.23
N ALA A 512 -15.35 -12.24 -13.46
CA ALA A 512 -16.41 -11.36 -13.00
C ALA A 512 -17.18 -10.71 -14.16
N ARG A 513 -16.49 -10.30 -15.24
CA ARG A 513 -17.15 -9.76 -16.45
C ARG A 513 -18.02 -10.80 -17.15
N LEU A 514 -17.51 -12.01 -17.37
CA LEU A 514 -18.26 -13.10 -18.01
C LEU A 514 -19.45 -13.52 -17.14
N ALA A 515 -19.25 -13.65 -15.82
CA ALA A 515 -20.30 -13.98 -14.87
C ALA A 515 -21.39 -12.91 -14.74
N ALA A 516 -21.06 -11.63 -15.00
CA ALA A 516 -22.02 -10.53 -15.01
C ALA A 516 -22.88 -10.49 -16.28
N GLY A 517 -22.67 -11.38 -17.24
CA GLY A 517 -23.41 -11.40 -18.51
C GLY A 517 -23.17 -10.15 -19.36
N ARG A 518 -22.02 -9.48 -19.17
CA ARG A 518 -21.55 -8.37 -20.00
C ARG A 518 -20.45 -8.89 -20.92
N PRO A 519 -20.79 -9.62 -22.00
CA PRO A 519 -19.78 -9.98 -22.97
C PRO A 519 -19.26 -8.70 -23.61
N GLY A 520 -17.93 -8.55 -23.65
CA GLY A 520 -17.36 -7.64 -24.62
C GLY A 520 -17.73 -8.15 -26.02
N GLU A 521 -17.80 -7.24 -26.99
CA GLU A 521 -17.59 -7.61 -28.39
C GLU A 521 -16.13 -8.11 -28.51
N GLU A 522 -15.88 -9.34 -28.07
CA GLU A 522 -14.56 -9.94 -28.12
C GLU A 522 -14.24 -10.25 -29.59
N SER A 523 -13.52 -9.33 -30.22
CA SER A 523 -12.96 -9.50 -31.57
C SER A 523 -12.09 -10.77 -31.67
N ASP A 524 -11.51 -11.20 -30.54
CA ASP A 524 -10.71 -12.43 -30.41
C ASP A 524 -11.39 -13.46 -29.49
N ARG A 525 -12.29 -14.27 -30.06
CA ARG A 525 -13.01 -15.33 -29.35
C ARG A 525 -12.11 -16.47 -28.86
N ILE A 526 -11.06 -16.80 -29.61
CA ILE A 526 -10.11 -17.86 -29.26
C ILE A 526 -9.24 -17.45 -28.07
N GLY A 527 -8.76 -16.20 -28.06
CA GLY A 527 -8.07 -15.64 -26.89
C GLY A 527 -8.93 -15.69 -25.63
N ALA A 528 -10.23 -15.38 -25.75
CA ALA A 528 -11.17 -15.46 -24.63
C ALA A 528 -11.42 -16.90 -24.15
N LEU A 529 -11.55 -17.87 -25.05
CA LEU A 529 -11.67 -19.29 -24.69
C LEU A 529 -10.40 -19.81 -23.98
N SER A 530 -9.21 -19.41 -24.46
CA SER A 530 -7.93 -19.75 -23.83
C SER A 530 -7.83 -19.16 -22.43
N ALA A 531 -8.18 -17.87 -22.25
CA ALA A 531 -8.17 -17.21 -20.95
C ALA A 531 -9.18 -17.84 -19.97
N ALA A 532 -10.35 -18.27 -20.45
CA ALA A 532 -11.33 -18.99 -19.64
C ALA A 532 -10.80 -20.37 -19.19
N ALA A 533 -10.12 -21.09 -20.07
CA ALA A 533 -9.49 -22.37 -19.75
C ALA A 533 -8.38 -22.20 -18.71
N GLU A 534 -7.47 -21.25 -18.89
CA GLU A 534 -6.41 -20.93 -17.92
C GLU A 534 -6.97 -20.54 -16.56
N ALA A 535 -8.02 -19.71 -16.53
CA ALA A 535 -8.67 -19.31 -15.28
C ALA A 535 -9.25 -20.53 -14.54
N LEU A 536 -9.91 -21.45 -15.24
CA LEU A 536 -10.49 -22.67 -14.65
C LEU A 536 -9.41 -23.67 -14.20
N LEU A 537 -8.36 -23.88 -14.99
CA LEU A 537 -7.24 -24.74 -14.62
C LEU A 537 -6.50 -24.19 -13.40
N SER A 538 -6.33 -22.86 -13.32
CA SER A 538 -5.74 -22.18 -12.17
C SER A 538 -6.57 -22.36 -10.89
N LEU A 539 -7.90 -22.26 -11.00
CA LEU A 539 -8.82 -22.55 -9.87
C LEU A 539 -8.60 -23.97 -9.33
N VAL A 540 -8.50 -24.97 -10.21
CA VAL A 540 -8.30 -26.38 -9.81
C VAL A 540 -6.90 -26.61 -9.24
N ALA A 541 -5.86 -26.02 -9.84
CA ALA A 541 -4.48 -26.10 -9.36
C ALA A 541 -4.31 -25.49 -7.96
N GLN A 542 -4.96 -24.36 -7.70
CA GLN A 542 -4.99 -23.70 -6.39
C GLN A 542 -5.80 -24.48 -5.34
N SER A 543 -6.66 -25.40 -5.77
CA SER A 543 -7.55 -26.19 -4.89
C SER A 543 -6.96 -27.55 -4.45
N GLY A 544 -5.74 -27.91 -4.89
CA GLY A 544 -5.04 -29.14 -4.47
C GLY A 544 -5.54 -30.43 -5.14
N ARG A 545 -4.62 -31.36 -5.42
CA ARG A 545 -4.94 -32.68 -6.00
C ARG A 545 -5.80 -33.50 -5.02
N GLY A 546 -7.11 -33.51 -5.24
CA GLY A 546 -8.04 -34.48 -4.64
C GLY A 546 -8.74 -34.01 -3.36
N THR A 547 -10.07 -33.97 -3.42
CA THR A 547 -11.04 -34.05 -2.31
C THR A 547 -11.20 -32.91 -1.29
N GLU A 548 -10.37 -31.87 -1.23
CA GLU A 548 -10.56 -30.77 -0.27
C GLU A 548 -11.01 -29.44 -0.90
N LEU A 549 -12.20 -29.44 -1.48
CA LEU A 549 -13.00 -28.21 -1.65
C LEU A 549 -13.98 -27.98 -0.50
N ALA A 550 -13.82 -28.69 0.62
CA ALA A 550 -14.63 -28.60 1.83
C ALA A 550 -14.45 -27.25 2.57
N SER A 551 -14.92 -26.18 1.95
CA SER A 551 -15.36 -24.96 2.61
C SER A 551 -16.82 -25.11 3.07
N PRO A 552 -17.35 -24.26 3.96
CA PRO A 552 -18.74 -24.37 4.44
C PRO A 552 -19.81 -24.32 3.32
N GLU A 553 -19.44 -23.80 2.14
CA GLU A 553 -20.27 -23.72 0.94
C GLU A 553 -20.22 -25.00 0.07
N ALA A 554 -19.25 -25.88 0.30
CA ALA A 554 -19.12 -27.18 -0.35
C ALA A 554 -19.94 -28.30 0.30
N SER A 555 -20.94 -27.93 1.10
CA SER A 555 -22.05 -28.83 1.43
C SER A 555 -22.97 -29.07 0.22
N ASP A 556 -22.86 -28.28 -0.86
CA ASP A 556 -23.60 -28.52 -2.10
C ASP A 556 -22.77 -29.39 -3.07
N GLN A 557 -23.06 -30.69 -3.06
CA GLN A 557 -22.49 -31.72 -3.94
C GLN A 557 -22.47 -31.29 -5.42
N ARG A 558 -23.39 -30.41 -5.83
CA ARG A 558 -23.53 -29.90 -7.19
C ARG A 558 -22.35 -29.02 -7.64
N ILE A 559 -21.75 -28.21 -6.76
CA ILE A 559 -20.59 -27.37 -7.11
C ILE A 559 -19.36 -28.24 -7.39
N GLY A 560 -19.20 -29.35 -6.65
CA GLY A 560 -18.15 -30.33 -6.90
C GLY A 560 -18.28 -30.99 -8.28
N THR A 561 -19.49 -31.45 -8.63
CA THR A 561 -19.76 -32.04 -9.96
C THR A 561 -19.62 -31.02 -11.09
N TRP A 562 -20.03 -29.77 -10.86
CA TRP A 562 -19.79 -28.67 -11.80
C TRP A 562 -18.30 -28.47 -12.06
N LEU A 563 -17.48 -28.43 -11.00
CA LEU A 563 -16.04 -28.16 -11.13
C LEU A 563 -15.34 -29.28 -11.90
N GLU A 564 -15.73 -30.54 -11.71
CA GLU A 564 -15.18 -31.67 -12.45
C GLU A 564 -15.45 -31.56 -13.96
N ALA A 565 -16.70 -31.29 -14.34
CA ALA A 565 -17.07 -31.10 -15.75
C ALA A 565 -16.42 -29.85 -16.35
N ALA A 566 -16.34 -28.75 -15.59
CA ALA A 566 -15.67 -27.52 -16.00
C ALA A 566 -14.15 -27.70 -16.16
N HIS A 567 -13.53 -28.50 -15.30
CA HIS A 567 -12.11 -28.85 -15.42
C HIS A 567 -11.84 -29.65 -16.68
N GLN A 568 -12.67 -30.66 -17.00
CA GLN A 568 -12.52 -31.44 -18.23
C GLN A 568 -12.68 -30.57 -19.48
N ALA A 569 -13.60 -29.58 -19.46
CA ALA A 569 -13.72 -28.60 -20.53
C ALA A 569 -12.46 -27.73 -20.66
N ALA A 570 -11.94 -27.23 -19.54
CA ALA A 570 -10.75 -26.39 -19.51
C ALA A 570 -9.50 -27.14 -19.97
N SER A 571 -9.35 -28.41 -19.58
CA SER A 571 -8.28 -29.29 -20.05
C SER A 571 -8.36 -29.57 -21.55
N ALA A 572 -9.56 -29.67 -22.12
CA ALA A 572 -9.71 -29.79 -23.57
C ALA A 572 -9.26 -28.50 -24.28
N LEU A 573 -9.60 -27.33 -23.73
CA LEU A 573 -9.25 -26.01 -24.29
C LEU A 573 -7.80 -25.56 -23.99
N ASP A 574 -7.04 -26.32 -23.19
CA ASP A 574 -5.67 -25.97 -22.84
C ASP A 574 -4.80 -25.86 -24.10
N GLY A 575 -4.18 -24.71 -24.31
CA GLY A 575 -3.40 -24.42 -25.52
C GLY A 575 -4.20 -24.29 -26.82
N VAL A 576 -5.54 -24.16 -26.79
CA VAL A 576 -6.39 -24.07 -28.00
C VAL A 576 -5.98 -22.94 -28.95
N ALA A 577 -5.47 -21.83 -28.42
CA ALA A 577 -4.98 -20.70 -29.22
C ALA A 577 -3.76 -21.05 -30.09
N SER A 578 -2.95 -22.03 -29.65
CA SER A 578 -1.78 -22.52 -30.37
C SER A 578 -2.13 -23.53 -31.47
N ILE A 579 -3.33 -24.11 -31.43
CA ILE A 579 -3.80 -25.05 -32.46
C ILE A 579 -4.18 -24.24 -33.69
N PRO A 580 -3.64 -24.49 -34.90
CA PRO A 580 -4.04 -23.77 -36.11
C PRO A 580 -5.55 -23.86 -36.39
N ARG A 581 -6.12 -22.83 -37.03
CA ARG A 581 -7.54 -22.84 -37.43
C ARG A 581 -7.76 -23.96 -38.47
N GLY A 582 -8.47 -25.02 -38.07
CA GLY A 582 -8.59 -26.25 -38.84
C GLY A 582 -9.50 -27.28 -38.14
N ALA A 583 -9.58 -28.51 -38.67
CA ALA A 583 -10.43 -29.56 -38.11
C ALA A 583 -10.01 -29.96 -36.68
N GLY A 584 -8.72 -29.93 -36.39
CA GLY A 584 -8.18 -30.21 -35.05
C GLY A 584 -8.68 -29.23 -33.99
N ARG A 585 -8.68 -27.93 -34.30
CA ARG A 585 -9.20 -26.89 -33.39
C ARG A 585 -10.72 -27.04 -33.20
N LEU A 586 -11.45 -27.32 -34.28
CA LEU A 586 -12.90 -27.55 -34.22
C LEU A 586 -13.24 -28.72 -33.28
N ALA A 587 -12.53 -29.85 -33.42
CA ALA A 587 -12.74 -31.03 -32.60
C ALA A 587 -12.51 -30.75 -31.11
N VAL A 588 -11.45 -30.00 -30.79
CA VAL A 588 -11.14 -29.58 -29.41
C VAL A 588 -12.25 -28.71 -28.82
N ILE A 589 -12.74 -27.72 -29.57
CA ILE A 589 -13.80 -26.83 -29.10
C ILE A 589 -15.12 -27.59 -28.90
N GLU A 590 -15.46 -28.55 -29.77
CA GLU A 590 -16.66 -29.38 -29.61
C GLU A 590 -16.60 -30.29 -28.37
N VAL A 591 -15.44 -30.90 -28.09
CA VAL A 591 -15.24 -31.67 -26.86
C VAL A 591 -15.45 -30.78 -25.63
N ALA A 592 -14.87 -29.58 -25.63
CA ALA A 592 -15.05 -28.64 -24.54
C ALA A 592 -16.52 -28.21 -24.38
N ARG A 593 -17.23 -27.98 -25.49
CA ARG A 593 -18.65 -27.59 -25.48
C ARG A 593 -19.53 -28.65 -24.86
N LEU A 594 -19.28 -29.93 -25.16
CA LEU A 594 -20.00 -31.05 -24.56
C LEU A 594 -19.81 -31.09 -23.03
N ARG A 595 -18.57 -30.88 -22.55
CA ARG A 595 -18.26 -30.81 -21.11
C ARG A 595 -18.85 -29.58 -20.41
N LEU A 596 -18.86 -28.43 -21.08
CA LEU A 596 -19.51 -27.22 -20.55
C LEU A 596 -21.02 -27.38 -20.45
N ASN A 597 -21.64 -28.10 -21.40
CA ASN A 597 -23.07 -28.42 -21.34
C ASN A 597 -23.41 -29.35 -20.17
N GLU A 598 -22.57 -30.37 -19.90
CA GLU A 598 -22.65 -31.20 -18.69
C GLU A 598 -22.54 -30.33 -17.42
N ALA A 599 -21.54 -29.45 -17.35
CA ALA A 599 -21.36 -28.52 -16.24
C ALA A 599 -22.58 -27.61 -16.04
N GLN A 600 -23.16 -27.08 -17.12
CA GLN A 600 -24.34 -26.22 -17.07
C GLN A 600 -25.55 -26.94 -16.45
N HIS A 601 -25.80 -28.20 -16.84
CA HIS A 601 -26.92 -28.99 -16.31
C HIS A 601 -26.81 -29.27 -14.80
N THR A 602 -25.60 -29.42 -14.27
CA THR A 602 -25.41 -29.60 -12.80
C THR A 602 -25.89 -28.41 -11.99
N LEU A 603 -25.95 -27.21 -12.59
CA LEU A 603 -26.32 -25.96 -11.93
C LEU A 603 -27.78 -25.55 -12.13
N ASP A 604 -28.56 -26.19 -13.02
CA ASP A 604 -29.88 -25.69 -13.43
C ASP A 604 -30.94 -25.73 -12.30
N ALA A 605 -30.84 -26.69 -11.37
CA ALA A 605 -31.77 -26.86 -10.25
C ALA A 605 -31.29 -26.25 -8.92
N ALA A 606 -30.18 -25.52 -8.90
CA ALA A 606 -29.57 -24.96 -7.69
C ALA A 606 -29.88 -23.45 -7.54
N GLU A 607 -30.07 -23.00 -6.30
CA GLU A 607 -30.32 -21.60 -5.95
C GLU A 607 -29.16 -21.03 -5.13
N GLY A 608 -28.88 -19.73 -5.28
CA GLY A 608 -27.78 -19.06 -4.56
C GLY A 608 -27.05 -18.03 -5.43
N ALA A 609 -26.46 -17.02 -4.80
CA ALA A 609 -25.74 -15.95 -5.51
C ALA A 609 -24.51 -16.50 -6.26
N THR A 610 -23.73 -17.37 -5.62
CA THR A 610 -22.57 -18.05 -6.21
C THR A 610 -22.96 -18.92 -7.39
N VAL A 611 -23.98 -19.78 -7.22
CA VAL A 611 -24.50 -20.65 -8.30
C VAL A 611 -24.98 -19.84 -9.51
N LYS A 612 -25.68 -18.71 -9.28
CA LYS A 612 -26.10 -17.81 -10.36
C LYS A 612 -24.91 -17.27 -11.16
N ARG A 613 -23.82 -16.87 -10.48
CA ARG A 613 -22.59 -16.39 -11.13
C ARG A 613 -21.88 -17.48 -11.91
N LEU A 614 -21.74 -18.68 -11.35
CA LEU A 614 -21.15 -19.84 -12.04
C LEU A 614 -21.93 -20.21 -13.30
N ARG A 615 -23.26 -20.22 -13.19
CA ARG A 615 -24.16 -20.49 -14.32
C ARG A 615 -24.00 -19.47 -15.43
N SER A 616 -23.94 -18.18 -15.08
CA SER A 616 -23.70 -17.11 -16.06
C SER A 616 -22.33 -17.23 -16.73
N PHE A 617 -21.29 -17.53 -15.95
CA PHE A 617 -19.94 -17.77 -16.48
C PHE A 617 -19.92 -18.95 -17.47
N THR A 618 -20.45 -20.12 -17.08
CA THR A 618 -20.47 -21.31 -17.94
C THR A 618 -21.21 -21.04 -19.26
N ARG A 619 -22.37 -20.37 -19.21
CA ARG A 619 -23.10 -19.97 -20.43
C ARG A 619 -22.32 -19.01 -21.31
N ALA A 620 -21.59 -18.06 -20.72
CA ALA A 620 -20.80 -17.12 -21.48
C ALA A 620 -19.68 -17.83 -22.26
N VAL A 621 -18.97 -18.78 -21.62
CA VAL A 621 -17.93 -19.60 -22.26
C VAL A 621 -18.52 -20.53 -23.32
N MET A 622 -19.67 -21.17 -23.05
CA MET A 622 -20.37 -21.99 -24.05
C MET A 622 -20.72 -21.20 -25.30
N ARG A 623 -21.26 -20.00 -25.13
CA ARG A 623 -21.63 -19.14 -26.27
C ARG A 623 -20.41 -18.73 -27.10
N LEU A 624 -19.28 -18.42 -26.46
CA LEU A 624 -18.03 -18.13 -27.18
C LEU A 624 -17.59 -19.32 -28.04
N ALA A 625 -17.67 -20.55 -27.50
CA ALA A 625 -17.37 -21.77 -28.23
C ALA A 625 -18.33 -21.98 -29.42
N GLU A 626 -19.63 -21.77 -29.22
CA GLU A 626 -20.64 -21.90 -30.28
C GLU A 626 -20.46 -20.89 -31.41
N GLU A 627 -20.15 -19.63 -31.07
CA GLU A 627 -19.91 -18.58 -32.05
C GLU A 627 -18.63 -18.83 -32.87
N GLU A 628 -17.59 -19.38 -32.25
CA GLU A 628 -16.35 -19.73 -32.94
C GLU A 628 -16.51 -20.96 -33.84
N VAL A 629 -17.18 -22.01 -33.36
CA VAL A 629 -17.55 -23.19 -34.19
C VAL A 629 -18.34 -22.74 -35.41
N ARG A 630 -19.36 -21.90 -35.21
CA ARG A 630 -20.17 -21.37 -36.30
C ARG A 630 -19.32 -20.58 -37.30
N ALA A 631 -18.44 -19.70 -36.83
CA ALA A 631 -17.57 -18.91 -37.69
C ALA A 631 -16.60 -19.77 -38.51
N MET A 632 -16.07 -20.85 -37.91
CA MET A 632 -15.19 -21.80 -38.62
C MET A 632 -15.95 -22.63 -39.66
N GLN A 633 -17.20 -22.99 -39.39
CA GLN A 633 -18.05 -23.74 -40.32
C GLN A 633 -18.58 -22.87 -41.46
N GLU A 634 -18.92 -21.61 -41.21
CA GLU A 634 -19.45 -20.69 -42.22
C GLU A 634 -18.38 -20.20 -43.20
N SER A 635 -17.13 -20.06 -42.78
CA SER A 635 -16.01 -19.59 -43.61
C SER A 635 -15.47 -20.69 -44.53
N VAL A 636 -16.24 -21.05 -45.57
CA VAL A 636 -15.77 -21.98 -46.61
C VAL A 636 -15.23 -21.21 -47.81
N THR A 637 -13.94 -21.39 -48.09
CA THR A 637 -13.24 -20.78 -49.21
C THR A 637 -12.31 -21.79 -49.88
N VAL A 638 -12.43 -21.91 -51.20
CA VAL A 638 -11.48 -22.67 -52.03
C VAL A 638 -10.75 -21.66 -52.90
N GLY A 639 -9.45 -21.52 -52.67
CA GLY A 639 -8.59 -20.69 -53.52
C GLY A 639 -8.36 -21.38 -54.85
N VAL A 640 -8.64 -20.68 -55.95
CA VAL A 640 -8.40 -21.19 -57.30
C VAL A 640 -7.22 -20.44 -57.91
N SER A 641 -6.21 -21.17 -58.36
CA SER A 641 -5.06 -20.64 -59.09
C SER A 641 -4.74 -21.52 -60.30
N VAL A 642 -3.96 -21.01 -61.24
CA VAL A 642 -3.73 -21.67 -62.52
C VAL A 642 -2.24 -21.62 -62.90
N GLU A 643 -1.65 -22.78 -63.23
CA GLU A 643 -0.23 -22.93 -63.52
C GLU A 643 0.01 -23.75 -64.80
N PRO A 644 0.71 -23.21 -65.82
CA PRO A 644 1.23 -21.84 -65.91
C PRO A 644 0.12 -20.80 -66.11
N ALA A 645 0.31 -19.58 -65.61
CA ALA A 645 -0.66 -18.46 -65.74
C ALA A 645 -0.74 -17.84 -67.15
N HIS A 646 -0.16 -18.52 -68.16
CA HIS A 646 -0.14 -18.06 -69.53
C HIS A 646 -0.27 -19.23 -70.50
N VAL A 647 -0.89 -18.96 -71.65
CA VAL A 647 -1.06 -19.89 -72.77
C VAL A 647 -0.61 -19.23 -74.07
N VAL A 648 -0.22 -20.03 -75.06
CA VAL A 648 0.26 -19.52 -76.35
C VAL A 648 -0.85 -19.62 -77.40
N VAL A 649 -1.04 -18.57 -78.20
CA VAL A 649 -2.06 -18.55 -79.27
C VAL A 649 -1.87 -19.73 -80.22
N GLY A 650 -2.95 -20.46 -80.51
CA GLY A 650 -2.99 -21.53 -81.51
C GLY A 650 -2.46 -22.91 -81.06
N ILE A 651 -1.84 -23.02 -79.88
CA ILE A 651 -1.28 -24.27 -79.33
C ILE A 651 -2.18 -24.78 -78.20
N GLU A 652 -2.53 -26.07 -78.23
CA GLU A 652 -3.14 -26.73 -77.06
C GLU A 652 -2.14 -26.75 -75.91
N SER A 653 -2.47 -26.04 -74.84
CA SER A 653 -1.63 -25.92 -73.66
C SER A 653 -2.27 -26.71 -72.53
N GLU A 654 -1.49 -27.60 -71.91
CA GLU A 654 -1.89 -28.26 -70.67
C GLU A 654 -1.68 -27.30 -69.50
N VAL A 655 -2.74 -27.06 -68.74
CA VAL A 655 -2.75 -26.10 -67.65
C VAL A 655 -3.31 -26.80 -66.42
N ARG A 656 -2.67 -26.61 -65.25
CA ARG A 656 -3.15 -27.18 -64.00
C ARG A 656 -3.94 -26.14 -63.23
N LEU A 657 -5.20 -26.45 -62.96
CA LEU A 657 -6.04 -25.71 -62.03
C LEU A 657 -5.73 -26.18 -60.62
N ARG A 658 -5.01 -25.35 -59.85
CA ARG A 658 -4.65 -25.63 -58.47
C ARG A 658 -5.71 -25.09 -57.53
N LEU A 659 -6.41 -25.99 -56.85
CA LEU A 659 -7.44 -25.71 -55.86
C LEU A 659 -6.87 -25.91 -54.47
N THR A 660 -6.92 -24.88 -53.63
CA THR A 660 -6.48 -24.93 -52.23
C THR A 660 -7.68 -24.76 -51.31
N ASN A 661 -7.96 -25.73 -50.45
CA ASN A 661 -8.99 -25.56 -49.43
C ASN A 661 -8.45 -24.58 -48.35
N SER A 662 -8.87 -23.32 -48.43
CA SER A 662 -8.52 -22.28 -47.44
C SER A 662 -9.52 -22.19 -46.29
N SER A 663 -10.51 -23.09 -46.27
CA SER A 663 -11.50 -23.20 -45.21
C SER A 663 -10.89 -23.81 -43.95
N ALA A 664 -11.52 -23.53 -42.81
CA ALA A 664 -11.16 -24.13 -41.52
C ALA A 664 -11.62 -25.60 -41.38
N VAL A 665 -12.40 -26.11 -42.35
CA VAL A 665 -12.98 -27.45 -42.32
C VAL A 665 -12.70 -28.18 -43.64
N PRO A 666 -12.56 -29.51 -43.60
CA PRO A 666 -12.36 -30.30 -44.80
C PRO A 666 -13.63 -30.34 -45.65
N LEU A 667 -13.44 -30.49 -46.96
CA LEU A 667 -14.51 -30.56 -47.95
C LEU A 667 -14.62 -31.96 -48.51
N ARG A 668 -15.85 -32.42 -48.68
CA ARG A 668 -16.19 -33.71 -49.29
C ARG A 668 -16.83 -33.51 -50.64
N ASP A 669 -16.63 -34.47 -51.54
CA ASP A 669 -17.28 -34.51 -52.86
C ASP A 669 -17.15 -33.17 -53.61
N LEU A 670 -15.95 -32.61 -53.66
CA LEU A 670 -15.65 -31.37 -54.37
C LEU A 670 -15.70 -31.64 -55.88
N VAL A 671 -16.71 -31.12 -56.55
CA VAL A 671 -16.91 -31.15 -57.99
C VAL A 671 -16.56 -29.79 -58.57
N VAL A 672 -15.79 -29.77 -59.65
CA VAL A 672 -15.24 -28.57 -60.28
C VAL A 672 -15.57 -28.61 -61.77
N GLU A 673 -16.10 -27.50 -62.27
CA GLU A 673 -16.45 -27.30 -63.67
C GLU A 673 -15.93 -25.95 -64.15
N THR A 674 -15.61 -25.83 -65.44
CA THR A 674 -15.14 -24.57 -66.04
C THR A 674 -16.11 -24.06 -67.11
N ARG A 675 -16.15 -22.74 -67.30
CA ARG A 675 -16.80 -22.08 -68.44
C ARG A 675 -15.82 -21.13 -69.13
N PRO A 676 -15.49 -21.34 -70.42
CA PRO A 676 -15.93 -22.43 -71.29
C PRO A 676 -15.51 -23.83 -70.78
N ALA A 677 -16.25 -24.88 -71.16
CA ALA A 677 -16.08 -26.25 -70.66
C ALA A 677 -14.83 -26.93 -71.24
N VAL A 678 -13.67 -26.62 -70.64
CA VAL A 678 -12.35 -27.10 -71.05
C VAL A 678 -11.77 -28.13 -70.07
N GLY A 679 -12.47 -28.39 -68.96
CA GLY A 679 -12.23 -29.55 -68.10
C GLY A 679 -13.16 -29.60 -66.90
N ASN A 680 -13.17 -30.76 -66.23
CA ASN A 680 -13.90 -30.99 -65.00
C ASN A 680 -13.04 -31.86 -64.05
N GLY A 681 -13.39 -31.85 -62.76
CA GLY A 681 -12.70 -32.64 -61.76
C GLY A 681 -13.62 -33.01 -60.61
N ARG A 682 -13.40 -34.19 -60.02
CA ARG A 682 -14.07 -34.60 -58.79
C ARG A 682 -13.03 -35.08 -57.77
N ILE A 683 -13.04 -34.46 -56.60
CA ILE A 683 -12.16 -34.78 -55.47
C ILE A 683 -13.05 -35.28 -54.33
N ALA A 684 -12.86 -36.54 -53.92
CA ALA A 684 -13.69 -37.15 -52.88
C ALA A 684 -13.54 -36.46 -51.51
N TYR A 685 -12.32 -36.01 -51.18
CA TYR A 685 -12.00 -35.38 -49.92
C TYR A 685 -10.81 -34.42 -50.08
N LEU A 686 -10.95 -33.19 -49.60
CA LEU A 686 -9.89 -32.19 -49.58
C LEU A 686 -9.76 -31.61 -48.17
N SER A 687 -8.70 -31.98 -47.46
CA SER A 687 -8.44 -31.50 -46.10
C SER A 687 -8.16 -29.99 -46.06
N GLU A 688 -8.31 -29.37 -44.90
CA GLU A 688 -7.94 -27.98 -44.69
C GLU A 688 -6.47 -27.71 -45.06
N GLY A 689 -6.21 -26.61 -45.75
CA GLY A 689 -4.88 -26.25 -46.25
C GLY A 689 -4.32 -27.14 -47.38
N ALA A 690 -4.99 -28.25 -47.71
CA ALA A 690 -4.54 -29.12 -48.78
C ALA A 690 -4.85 -28.53 -50.16
N THR A 691 -4.02 -28.94 -51.10
CA THR A 691 -4.08 -28.50 -52.48
C THR A 691 -4.27 -29.72 -53.38
N CYS A 692 -5.12 -29.58 -54.40
CA CYS A 692 -5.24 -30.55 -55.48
C CYS A 692 -5.17 -29.86 -56.84
N ASP A 693 -4.57 -30.53 -57.81
CA ASP A 693 -4.48 -30.04 -59.18
C ASP A 693 -5.52 -30.78 -60.05
N VAL A 694 -6.32 -30.04 -60.81
CA VAL A 694 -7.20 -30.55 -61.86
C VAL A 694 -6.57 -30.19 -63.21
N PRO A 695 -6.13 -31.15 -64.03
CA PRO A 695 -5.56 -30.86 -65.34
C PRO A 695 -6.65 -30.38 -66.31
N LEU A 696 -6.35 -29.31 -67.05
CA LEU A 696 -7.21 -28.71 -68.06
C LEU A 696 -6.44 -28.61 -69.38
N THR A 697 -7.14 -28.84 -70.50
CA THR A 697 -6.57 -28.64 -71.84
C THR A 697 -7.20 -27.40 -72.46
N VAL A 698 -6.41 -26.36 -72.67
CA VAL A 698 -6.90 -25.04 -73.07
C VAL A 698 -6.29 -24.64 -74.41
N ARG A 699 -7.13 -24.16 -75.34
CA ARG A 699 -6.70 -23.63 -76.64
C ARG A 699 -7.17 -22.20 -76.81
N ALA A 700 -6.23 -21.27 -76.96
CA ALA A 700 -6.52 -19.87 -77.28
C ALA A 700 -6.65 -19.70 -78.80
N HIS A 701 -7.83 -19.28 -79.27
CA HIS A 701 -8.14 -19.12 -80.70
C HIS A 701 -7.74 -17.76 -81.28
N ASP A 702 -7.71 -16.70 -80.46
CA ASP A 702 -7.42 -15.32 -80.87
C ASP A 702 -6.28 -14.69 -80.05
N ALA A 703 -5.60 -13.69 -80.62
CA ALA A 703 -4.52 -12.94 -79.97
C ALA A 703 -5.01 -11.87 -78.97
N THR A 704 -6.17 -12.11 -78.34
CA THR A 704 -6.68 -11.29 -77.22
C THR A 704 -5.71 -11.38 -76.06
N ARG A 705 -5.36 -10.26 -75.39
CA ARG A 705 -4.36 -10.22 -74.29
C ARG A 705 -4.62 -11.20 -73.13
N ALA A 706 -5.84 -11.70 -72.99
CA ALA A 706 -6.22 -12.61 -71.93
C ALA A 706 -7.40 -13.50 -72.31
N LEU A 707 -7.37 -14.75 -71.85
CA LEU A 707 -8.46 -15.72 -71.90
C LEU A 707 -9.11 -15.78 -70.52
N ARG A 708 -10.39 -15.40 -70.43
CA ARG A 708 -11.15 -15.45 -69.18
C ARG A 708 -11.91 -16.76 -69.07
N MET A 709 -11.81 -17.40 -67.91
CA MET A 709 -12.52 -18.63 -67.58
C MET A 709 -13.15 -18.48 -66.21
N VAL A 710 -14.39 -18.93 -66.07
CA VAL A 710 -15.07 -19.05 -64.78
C VAL A 710 -14.93 -20.47 -64.29
N VAL A 711 -14.50 -20.66 -63.06
CA VAL A 711 -14.38 -21.95 -62.39
C VAL A 711 -15.47 -22.01 -61.35
N SER A 712 -16.46 -22.88 -61.56
CA SER A 712 -17.52 -23.17 -60.60
C SER A 712 -17.16 -24.44 -59.84
N TRP A 713 -17.34 -24.44 -58.52
CA TRP A 713 -17.17 -25.63 -57.72
C TRP A 713 -18.30 -25.79 -56.71
N GLN A 714 -18.60 -27.05 -56.40
CA GLN A 714 -19.57 -27.46 -55.39
C GLN A 714 -18.95 -28.53 -54.49
N ALA A 715 -19.17 -28.47 -53.19
CA ALA A 715 -18.71 -29.45 -52.22
C ALA A 715 -19.72 -29.61 -51.07
N HIS A 716 -19.46 -30.59 -50.21
CA HIS A 716 -20.19 -30.79 -48.96
C HIS A 716 -19.26 -30.56 -47.76
N ARG A 717 -19.77 -29.87 -46.75
CA ARG A 717 -19.14 -29.79 -45.42
C ARG A 717 -19.26 -31.15 -44.71
N LEU A 718 -18.53 -31.32 -43.60
CA LEU A 718 -18.62 -32.54 -42.77
C LEU A 718 -20.02 -32.79 -42.19
N ASP A 719 -20.79 -31.73 -41.95
CA ASP A 719 -22.18 -31.80 -41.47
C ASP A 719 -23.20 -32.15 -42.57
N GLY A 720 -22.75 -32.31 -43.82
CA GLY A 720 -23.59 -32.64 -44.98
C GLY A 720 -24.17 -31.42 -45.71
N THR A 721 -23.91 -30.20 -45.24
CA THR A 721 -24.37 -28.97 -45.91
C THR A 721 -23.63 -28.77 -47.23
N ALA A 722 -24.38 -28.58 -48.32
CA ALA A 722 -23.83 -28.26 -49.63
C ALA A 722 -23.35 -26.79 -49.67
N VAL A 723 -22.20 -26.57 -50.30
CA VAL A 723 -21.57 -25.26 -50.49
C VAL A 723 -21.06 -25.16 -51.93
N GLU A 724 -21.25 -24.00 -52.54
CA GLU A 724 -20.83 -23.74 -53.92
C GLU A 724 -20.30 -22.31 -54.07
N ASN A 725 -19.40 -22.11 -55.04
CA ASN A 725 -18.92 -20.78 -55.41
C ASN A 725 -18.41 -20.78 -56.87
N GLU A 726 -18.29 -19.58 -57.44
CA GLU A 726 -17.69 -19.36 -58.75
C GLU A 726 -16.55 -18.34 -58.63
N GLN A 727 -15.42 -18.62 -59.28
CA GLN A 727 -14.28 -17.70 -59.34
C GLN A 727 -13.83 -17.49 -60.79
N ALA A 728 -13.70 -16.23 -61.21
CA ALA A 728 -13.13 -15.90 -62.51
C ALA A 728 -11.60 -15.93 -62.44
N ILE A 729 -10.97 -16.58 -63.41
CA ILE A 729 -9.52 -16.61 -63.60
C ILE A 729 -9.17 -16.14 -65.01
N GLU A 730 -8.03 -15.47 -65.12
CA GLU A 730 -7.56 -14.86 -66.36
C GLU A 730 -6.19 -15.45 -66.74
N LEU A 731 -6.14 -16.11 -67.88
CA LEU A 731 -4.92 -16.68 -68.46
C LEU A 731 -4.34 -15.69 -69.45
N HIS A 732 -3.09 -15.26 -69.25
CA HIS A 732 -2.44 -14.36 -70.19
C HIS A 732 -2.12 -15.08 -71.50
N VAL A 733 -2.61 -14.54 -72.61
CA VAL A 733 -2.34 -15.12 -73.92
C VAL A 733 -1.11 -14.44 -74.48
N ARG A 734 -0.01 -15.20 -74.61
CA ARG A 734 1.24 -14.68 -75.20
C ARG A 734 1.23 -14.90 -76.70
N SER A 735 1.62 -13.85 -77.44
CA SER A 735 2.07 -14.06 -78.81
C SER A 735 3.36 -14.88 -78.79
N THR A 736 3.61 -15.68 -79.83
CA THR A 736 4.81 -16.52 -79.94
C THR A 736 6.12 -15.71 -79.85
N ARG A 737 6.08 -14.38 -80.02
CA ARG A 737 7.22 -13.46 -79.92
C ARG A 737 7.49 -12.87 -78.51
N GLU A 738 6.50 -12.83 -77.61
CA GLU A 738 6.62 -12.13 -76.31
C GLU A 738 7.19 -12.97 -75.16
N ALA A 739 7.14 -14.31 -75.26
CA ALA A 739 7.63 -15.21 -74.20
C ALA A 739 9.14 -15.11 -73.89
N VAL A 740 9.89 -14.30 -74.65
CA VAL A 740 11.37 -14.23 -74.65
C VAL A 740 11.93 -13.04 -73.84
N ARG A 741 11.11 -12.08 -73.34
CA ARG A 741 11.63 -10.72 -72.95
C ARG A 741 11.49 -10.24 -71.48
N SER A 742 11.00 -11.00 -70.50
CA SER A 742 10.69 -10.42 -69.17
C SER A 742 11.79 -10.59 -68.11
N GLY A 743 12.46 -9.48 -67.73
CA GLY A 743 13.21 -9.37 -66.49
C GLY A 743 13.86 -8.01 -66.29
N ASP A 744 13.12 -7.02 -65.77
CA ASP A 744 13.71 -5.84 -65.10
C ASP A 744 12.69 -5.15 -64.17
N LEU A 745 13.12 -4.75 -62.96
CA LEU A 745 12.34 -4.01 -61.95
C LEU A 745 13.10 -2.71 -61.59
N GLY A 746 12.42 -1.56 -61.70
CA GLY A 746 13.00 -0.22 -61.50
C GLY A 746 13.37 0.20 -60.07
N ALA A 747 13.99 1.38 -59.93
CA ALA A 747 14.81 1.84 -58.80
C ALA A 747 14.08 2.49 -57.58
N SER A 748 14.73 2.40 -56.41
CA SER A 748 14.30 2.88 -55.07
C SER A 748 14.75 4.33 -54.73
N PRO A 749 13.99 5.12 -53.93
CA PRO A 749 14.17 6.59 -53.79
C PRO A 749 15.14 7.08 -52.68
N TYR A 750 15.90 6.21 -51.99
CA TYR A 750 16.81 6.63 -50.90
C TYR A 750 18.28 6.54 -51.31
N ILE A 751 18.67 7.28 -52.34
CA ILE A 751 20.06 7.39 -52.77
C ILE A 751 20.51 8.84 -52.52
N VAL A 752 21.45 8.99 -51.59
CA VAL A 752 22.26 10.19 -51.24
C VAL A 752 21.76 11.07 -50.09
N GLY A 753 22.47 11.03 -48.95
CA GLY A 753 22.36 11.98 -47.83
C GLY A 753 23.28 11.64 -46.65
N SER A 754 23.57 12.60 -45.78
CA SER A 754 24.25 12.35 -44.49
C SER A 754 23.37 11.49 -43.59
N PRO A 755 23.95 10.66 -42.69
CA PRO A 755 23.13 9.81 -41.85
C PRO A 755 22.26 10.63 -40.88
N VAL A 756 21.05 10.15 -40.63
CA VAL A 756 20.05 10.82 -39.80
C VAL A 756 20.23 10.44 -38.33
N ASP A 757 20.55 11.43 -37.50
CA ASP A 757 20.73 11.27 -36.05
C ASP A 757 19.45 11.50 -35.23
N ARG A 758 18.52 12.29 -35.76
CA ARG A 758 17.32 12.73 -35.06
C ARG A 758 16.13 11.85 -35.42
N GLN A 759 15.45 11.30 -34.40
CA GLN A 759 14.31 10.40 -34.59
C GLN A 759 13.18 11.06 -35.39
N GLU A 760 12.98 12.37 -35.26
CA GLU A 760 11.95 13.11 -35.98
C GLU A 760 12.25 13.26 -37.49
N MET A 761 13.46 12.92 -37.92
CA MET A 761 13.87 12.96 -39.33
C MET A 761 13.93 11.56 -39.96
N PHE A 762 13.58 10.49 -39.23
CA PHE A 762 13.65 9.11 -39.67
C PHE A 762 12.28 8.57 -40.10
N PHE A 763 12.05 8.39 -41.41
CA PHE A 763 10.77 7.93 -41.98
C PHE A 763 10.96 6.78 -42.98
N GLY A 764 9.93 5.93 -43.12
CA GLY A 764 9.85 4.92 -44.20
C GLY A 764 10.68 3.65 -43.99
N ARG A 765 11.28 3.46 -42.81
CA ARG A 765 12.09 2.27 -42.44
C ARG A 765 11.71 1.70 -41.06
N ALA A 766 10.53 2.04 -40.56
CA ALA A 766 10.03 1.54 -39.28
C ALA A 766 9.86 0.00 -39.28
N ASP A 767 9.50 -0.56 -40.43
CA ASP A 767 9.43 -2.00 -40.69
C ASP A 767 10.77 -2.71 -40.50
N VAL A 768 11.89 -2.07 -40.90
CA VAL A 768 13.23 -2.61 -40.71
C VAL A 768 13.61 -2.60 -39.22
N ILE A 769 13.30 -1.51 -38.49
CA ILE A 769 13.53 -1.43 -37.04
C ILE A 769 12.71 -2.48 -36.30
N GLU A 770 11.43 -2.63 -36.62
CA GLU A 770 10.55 -3.63 -36.01
C GLU A 770 11.01 -5.06 -36.31
N ARG A 771 11.54 -5.32 -37.53
CA ARG A 771 12.13 -6.62 -37.88
C ARG A 771 13.37 -6.91 -37.04
N ILE A 772 14.25 -5.91 -36.85
CA ILE A 772 15.44 -6.06 -36.00
C ILE A 772 15.05 -6.30 -34.55
N GLN A 773 14.08 -5.53 -34.00
CA GLN A 773 13.56 -5.74 -32.65
C GLN A 773 13.02 -7.17 -32.44
N ARG A 774 12.25 -7.69 -33.41
CA ARG A 774 11.75 -9.08 -33.35
C ARG A 774 12.86 -10.11 -33.42
N GLN A 775 13.89 -9.89 -34.25
CA GLN A 775 15.02 -10.82 -34.36
C GLN A 775 15.91 -10.82 -33.12
N VAL A 776 16.14 -9.65 -32.52
CA VAL A 776 16.91 -9.51 -31.27
C VAL A 776 16.13 -10.03 -30.06
N GLY A 777 14.80 -9.90 -30.07
CA GLY A 777 13.92 -10.35 -28.97
C GLY A 777 13.53 -11.83 -29.00
N ALA A 778 13.54 -12.48 -30.17
CA ALA A 778 13.23 -13.90 -30.29
C ALA A 778 14.35 -14.77 -29.70
N SER A 779 13.99 -15.71 -28.82
CA SER A 779 14.88 -16.68 -28.15
C SER A 779 15.53 -17.72 -29.09
N THR A 780 15.72 -17.38 -30.36
CA THR A 780 16.29 -18.25 -31.40
C THR A 780 17.77 -17.91 -31.62
N HIS A 781 18.62 -18.94 -31.76
CA HIS A 781 20.10 -18.92 -31.82
C HIS A 781 20.78 -18.07 -32.94
N ALA A 782 20.13 -17.06 -33.49
CA ALA A 782 20.72 -16.16 -34.48
C ALA A 782 21.30 -14.90 -33.79
N ASN A 783 22.55 -14.99 -33.34
CA ASN A 783 23.26 -13.92 -32.61
C ASN A 783 23.84 -12.82 -33.54
N VAL A 784 23.57 -12.85 -34.86
CA VAL A 784 24.18 -11.94 -35.84
C VAL A 784 23.13 -11.45 -36.84
N ILE A 785 23.04 -10.14 -37.01
CA ILE A 785 22.16 -9.48 -38.00
C ILE A 785 23.05 -8.73 -38.99
N LEU A 786 22.96 -9.10 -40.28
CA LEU A 786 23.67 -8.43 -41.36
C LEU A 786 22.75 -7.39 -42.03
N LEU A 787 23.14 -6.12 -41.98
CA LEU A 787 22.49 -5.05 -42.75
C LEU A 787 23.22 -4.86 -44.08
N GLU A 788 22.75 -5.55 -45.12
CA GLU A 788 23.29 -5.41 -46.47
C GLU A 788 22.54 -4.36 -47.31
N GLY A 789 23.23 -3.78 -48.29
CA GLY A 789 22.65 -2.83 -49.23
C GLY A 789 23.70 -1.95 -49.89
N ASN A 790 23.32 -1.25 -50.97
CA ASN A 790 24.23 -0.37 -51.70
C ASN A 790 24.82 0.76 -50.83
N ARG A 791 25.92 1.36 -51.27
CA ARG A 791 26.50 2.54 -50.61
C ARG A 791 25.46 3.68 -50.56
N ARG A 792 25.36 4.39 -49.43
CA ARG A 792 24.42 5.51 -49.18
C ARG A 792 22.92 5.16 -49.11
N THR A 793 22.58 3.93 -48.75
CA THR A 793 21.18 3.44 -48.60
C THR A 793 20.55 3.69 -47.23
N GLY A 794 21.23 4.40 -46.32
CA GLY A 794 20.72 4.74 -44.99
C GLY A 794 21.05 3.75 -43.87
N LYS A 795 21.99 2.81 -44.08
CA LYS A 795 22.39 1.79 -43.07
C LYS A 795 22.84 2.41 -41.74
N THR A 796 23.75 3.38 -41.77
CA THR A 796 24.20 4.12 -40.57
C THR A 796 23.05 4.84 -39.87
N SER A 797 22.02 5.31 -40.60
CA SER A 797 20.84 5.93 -39.98
C SER A 797 20.03 4.92 -39.19
N ILE A 798 19.90 3.68 -39.68
CA ILE A 798 19.24 2.57 -38.96
C ILE A 798 19.99 2.26 -37.65
N LEU A 799 21.33 2.15 -37.69
CA LEU A 799 22.14 1.88 -36.50
C LEU A 799 22.00 2.99 -35.43
N ARG A 800 22.00 4.26 -35.85
CA ARG A 800 21.81 5.42 -34.95
C ARG A 800 20.44 5.40 -34.27
N GLN A 801 19.38 4.99 -34.98
CA GLN A 801 18.05 4.85 -34.37
C GLN A 801 17.99 3.69 -33.36
N LEU A 802 18.70 2.59 -33.61
CA LEU A 802 18.78 1.46 -32.66
C LEU A 802 19.55 1.82 -31.39
N GLY A 803 20.47 2.79 -31.45
CA GLY A 803 21.21 3.30 -30.29
C GLY A 803 20.35 4.09 -29.27
N ASN A 804 19.09 4.38 -29.58
CA ASN A 804 18.18 5.02 -28.64
C ASN A 804 17.77 4.01 -27.53
N PRO A 805 17.87 4.35 -26.23
CA PRO A 805 17.48 3.48 -25.12
C PRO A 805 16.06 2.89 -25.23
N ASP A 806 15.14 3.62 -25.86
CA ASP A 806 13.75 3.17 -26.04
C ASP A 806 13.57 2.19 -27.21
N ALA A 807 14.55 2.08 -28.11
CA ALA A 807 14.45 1.24 -29.29
C ALA A 807 14.66 -0.26 -28.98
N LEU A 808 15.46 -0.61 -27.97
CA LEU A 808 15.73 -2.00 -27.58
C LEU A 808 15.72 -2.15 -26.05
N PRO A 809 14.53 -2.27 -25.42
CA PRO A 809 14.42 -2.44 -23.98
C PRO A 809 15.19 -3.66 -23.48
N GLY A 810 16.02 -3.48 -22.45
CA GLY A 810 16.84 -4.55 -21.87
C GLY A 810 18.19 -4.79 -22.55
N TRP A 811 18.53 -4.02 -23.59
CA TRP A 811 19.83 -4.08 -24.27
C TRP A 811 20.65 -2.81 -24.03
N ILE A 812 21.97 -2.97 -23.95
CA ILE A 812 22.96 -1.90 -23.97
C ILE A 812 23.63 -1.95 -25.35
N THR A 813 23.33 -0.96 -26.18
CA THR A 813 23.86 -0.88 -27.54
C THR A 813 25.25 -0.25 -27.56
N VAL A 814 26.19 -0.89 -28.24
CA VAL A 814 27.56 -0.42 -28.41
C VAL A 814 27.77 -0.06 -29.88
N ASP A 815 27.82 1.24 -30.17
CA ASP A 815 28.08 1.75 -31.52
C ASP A 815 29.59 1.83 -31.80
N CYS A 816 30.03 1.09 -32.82
CA CYS A 816 31.41 0.97 -33.25
C CYS A 816 31.53 1.28 -34.74
N SER A 817 31.75 2.55 -35.07
CA SER A 817 32.23 2.96 -36.39
C SER A 817 33.72 2.69 -36.52
N LEU A 818 34.12 1.86 -37.48
CA LEU A 818 35.53 1.55 -37.71
C LEU A 818 36.31 2.74 -38.26
N GLN A 819 35.65 3.78 -38.77
CA GLN A 819 36.31 5.04 -39.14
C GLN A 819 36.91 5.79 -37.93
N ASP A 820 36.43 5.51 -36.71
CA ASP A 820 36.91 6.17 -35.48
C ASP A 820 38.20 5.53 -34.90
N ALA A 821 38.71 4.49 -35.55
CA ALA A 821 39.98 3.88 -35.18
C ALA A 821 41.15 4.76 -35.65
N GLU A 822 42.18 4.87 -34.81
CA GLU A 822 43.45 5.47 -35.21
C GLU A 822 44.08 4.59 -36.32
N GLY A 823 44.14 5.12 -37.54
CA GLY A 823 44.78 4.46 -38.68
C GLY A 823 46.28 4.28 -38.47
N GLU A 824 46.86 3.28 -39.12
CA GLU A 824 48.28 2.96 -38.97
C GLU A 824 49.15 3.70 -39.99
N GLY A 825 49.55 4.94 -39.67
CA GLY A 825 50.62 5.66 -40.37
C GLY A 825 50.59 5.56 -41.90
N GLN A 826 51.69 5.10 -42.51
CA GLN A 826 51.90 5.06 -43.98
C GLN A 826 51.14 3.95 -44.73
N LYS A 827 50.32 3.12 -44.06
CA LYS A 827 49.53 2.05 -44.69
C LYS A 827 48.04 2.28 -44.45
N GLY A 828 47.21 1.99 -45.46
CA GLY A 828 45.75 2.08 -45.34
C GLY A 828 45.18 1.04 -44.37
N GLY A 829 44.10 1.38 -43.67
CA GLY A 829 43.39 0.47 -42.76
C GLY A 829 43.72 0.60 -41.26
N ILE A 830 43.19 -0.34 -40.47
CA ILE A 830 43.25 -0.34 -38.99
C ILE A 830 44.08 -1.53 -38.51
N SER A 831 45.07 -1.33 -37.66
CA SER A 831 45.85 -2.44 -37.11
C SER A 831 44.99 -3.39 -36.27
N THR A 832 45.35 -4.68 -36.20
CA THR A 832 44.65 -5.67 -35.36
C THR A 832 44.49 -5.19 -33.91
N ARG A 833 45.54 -4.55 -33.37
CA ARG A 833 45.54 -3.97 -32.02
C ARG A 833 44.54 -2.83 -31.90
N ASN A 834 44.55 -1.87 -32.82
CA ASN A 834 43.66 -0.72 -32.77
C ASN A 834 42.20 -1.10 -32.98
N PHE A 835 41.95 -2.16 -33.76
CA PHE A 835 40.63 -2.73 -33.95
C PHE A 835 40.00 -3.20 -32.64
N TYR A 836 40.62 -4.14 -31.93
CA TYR A 836 40.08 -4.65 -30.67
C TYR A 836 40.11 -3.60 -29.54
N ARG A 837 41.11 -2.70 -29.55
CA ARG A 837 41.17 -1.56 -28.63
C ARG A 837 39.98 -0.61 -28.82
N LEU A 838 39.55 -0.36 -30.06
CA LEU A 838 38.35 0.43 -30.37
C LEU A 838 37.09 -0.24 -29.79
N LEU A 839 36.91 -1.55 -30.03
CA LEU A 839 35.75 -2.30 -29.53
C LEU A 839 35.68 -2.28 -28.01
N ALA A 840 36.80 -2.51 -27.32
CA ALA A 840 36.87 -2.46 -25.86
C ALA A 840 36.53 -1.05 -25.32
N ARG A 841 37.08 0.00 -25.95
CA ARG A 841 36.82 1.40 -25.61
C ARG A 841 35.33 1.73 -25.71
N ARG A 842 34.71 1.44 -26.86
CA ARG A 842 33.29 1.73 -27.13
C ARG A 842 32.38 0.95 -26.18
N THR A 843 32.71 -0.31 -25.90
CA THR A 843 31.96 -1.13 -24.96
C THR A 843 32.01 -0.55 -23.54
N GLY A 844 33.20 -0.22 -23.03
CA GLY A 844 33.35 0.35 -21.69
C GLY A 844 32.67 1.70 -21.50
N TRP A 845 32.69 2.55 -22.54
CA TRP A 845 31.97 3.83 -22.50
C TRP A 845 30.46 3.65 -22.54
N SER A 846 29.95 2.75 -23.39
CA SER A 846 28.50 2.51 -23.50
C SER A 846 27.94 1.92 -22.21
N LEU A 847 28.69 1.01 -21.56
CA LEU A 847 28.33 0.49 -20.24
C LEU A 847 28.31 1.58 -19.17
N TYR A 848 29.35 2.41 -19.13
CA TYR A 848 29.42 3.52 -18.16
C TYR A 848 28.29 4.53 -18.37
N ASP A 849 28.00 4.90 -19.62
CA ASP A 849 26.91 5.83 -19.95
C ASP A 849 25.53 5.19 -19.63
N ALA A 850 25.43 3.86 -19.59
CA ALA A 850 24.26 3.10 -19.13
C ALA A 850 24.23 2.83 -17.60
N GLY A 851 25.20 3.36 -16.84
CA GLY A 851 25.30 3.22 -15.38
C GLY A 851 25.96 1.93 -14.88
N VAL A 852 26.69 1.22 -15.75
CA VAL A 852 27.39 -0.03 -15.44
C VAL A 852 28.90 0.20 -15.45
N GLU A 853 29.56 0.03 -14.30
CA GLU A 853 31.02 0.05 -14.24
C GLU A 853 31.60 -1.33 -14.57
N THR A 854 32.54 -1.37 -15.51
CA THR A 854 33.30 -2.58 -15.90
C THR A 854 34.80 -2.27 -15.89
N TRP A 855 35.62 -3.29 -15.68
CA TRP A 855 37.07 -3.18 -15.60
C TRP A 855 37.77 -4.40 -16.23
N PHE A 856 39.05 -4.27 -16.57
CA PHE A 856 39.85 -5.36 -17.13
C PHE A 856 40.27 -6.34 -16.02
N PRO A 857 39.88 -7.63 -16.06
CA PRO A 857 40.14 -8.58 -14.97
C PRO A 857 41.60 -8.79 -14.62
N GLN A 858 42.50 -8.60 -15.58
CA GLN A 858 43.95 -8.82 -15.41
C GLN A 858 44.70 -7.58 -14.94
N LEU A 859 44.02 -6.44 -14.79
CA LEU A 859 44.60 -5.19 -14.33
C LEU A 859 44.16 -4.89 -12.89
N PRO A 860 44.99 -4.18 -12.10
CA PRO A 860 44.60 -3.75 -10.76
C PRO A 860 43.28 -2.98 -10.79
N ASP A 861 42.46 -3.19 -9.77
CA ASP A 861 41.20 -2.47 -9.59
C ASP A 861 41.40 -0.96 -9.68
N ARG A 862 40.37 -0.29 -10.20
CA ARG A 862 40.35 1.16 -10.35
C ARG A 862 40.50 1.85 -8.99
N THR A 863 41.37 2.86 -8.92
CA THR A 863 41.38 3.79 -7.77
C THR A 863 40.21 4.79 -7.86
N PRO A 864 39.41 5.00 -6.80
CA PRO A 864 38.19 5.81 -6.85
C PRO A 864 38.40 7.31 -7.12
N ASP A 865 39.63 7.81 -6.99
CA ASP A 865 40.01 9.22 -6.99
C ASP A 865 40.08 9.88 -8.38
N ARG A 866 39.86 9.11 -9.47
CA ARG A 866 40.02 9.58 -10.86
C ARG A 866 38.78 9.37 -11.73
N PRO A 867 38.53 10.26 -12.71
CA PRO A 867 37.42 10.11 -13.67
C PRO A 867 37.48 8.77 -14.40
N PHE A 868 36.34 8.04 -14.45
CA PHE A 868 36.27 6.68 -15.00
C PHE A 868 36.84 6.60 -16.42
N LYS A 869 36.33 7.40 -17.37
CA LYS A 869 36.75 7.34 -18.78
C LYS A 869 38.27 7.55 -18.94
N LEU A 870 38.89 8.42 -18.13
CA LEU A 870 40.34 8.66 -18.18
C LEU A 870 41.14 7.49 -17.60
N SER A 871 40.71 6.94 -16.46
CA SER A 871 41.34 5.77 -15.86
C SER A 871 41.19 4.54 -16.74
N PHE A 872 40.02 4.37 -17.36
CA PHE A 872 39.71 3.29 -18.27
C PHE A 872 40.57 3.35 -19.54
N LEU A 873 40.79 4.53 -20.14
CA LEU A 873 41.70 4.68 -21.28
C LEU A 873 43.13 4.27 -20.94
N ARG A 874 43.63 4.63 -19.76
CA ARG A 874 44.98 4.22 -19.30
C ARG A 874 45.06 2.71 -19.05
N ALA A 875 44.01 2.12 -18.51
CA ALA A 875 43.91 0.67 -18.32
C ALA A 875 43.86 -0.04 -19.68
N LEU A 876 43.06 0.47 -20.62
CA LEU A 876 42.96 -0.03 -21.99
C LEU A 876 44.33 -0.04 -22.69
N ASP A 877 45.11 1.04 -22.60
CA ASP A 877 46.44 1.10 -23.23
C ASP A 877 47.42 0.08 -22.63
N ARG A 878 47.29 -0.22 -21.34
CA ARG A 878 48.08 -1.26 -20.65
C ARG A 878 47.62 -2.66 -21.03
N ALA A 879 46.30 -2.90 -21.06
CA ALA A 879 45.72 -4.21 -21.38
C ALA A 879 46.09 -4.66 -22.79
N PHE A 880 46.13 -3.72 -23.74
CA PHE A 880 46.49 -3.98 -25.12
C PHE A 880 47.99 -3.72 -25.39
N ALA A 881 48.88 -3.80 -24.39
CA ALA A 881 50.31 -3.66 -24.60
C ALA A 881 50.97 -4.92 -25.19
N ASP A 882 50.37 -6.09 -24.97
CA ASP A 882 50.90 -7.40 -25.37
C ASP A 882 50.54 -7.80 -26.81
N GLU A 883 51.19 -8.85 -27.34
CA GLU A 883 51.06 -9.30 -28.74
C GLU A 883 49.74 -10.03 -29.07
N HIS A 884 48.85 -10.25 -28.08
CA HIS A 884 47.62 -11.03 -28.22
C HIS A 884 46.33 -10.19 -28.02
N PRO A 885 46.04 -9.21 -28.90
CA PRO A 885 44.95 -8.25 -28.69
C PRO A 885 43.54 -8.88 -28.69
N PHE A 886 43.35 -10.03 -29.34
CA PHE A 886 42.06 -10.72 -29.33
C PHE A 886 41.76 -11.37 -27.98
N GLU A 887 42.72 -12.08 -27.39
CA GLU A 887 42.56 -12.74 -26.08
C GLU A 887 42.29 -11.71 -24.98
N THR A 888 43.02 -10.58 -25.00
CA THR A 888 42.75 -9.45 -24.11
C THR A 888 41.31 -8.94 -24.24
N PHE A 889 40.82 -8.84 -25.47
CA PHE A 889 39.46 -8.37 -25.74
C PHE A 889 38.40 -9.38 -25.30
N GLU A 890 38.60 -10.68 -25.59
CA GLU A 890 37.70 -11.76 -25.18
C GLU A 890 37.52 -11.80 -23.65
N VAL A 891 38.62 -11.72 -22.89
CA VAL A 891 38.59 -11.67 -21.43
C VAL A 891 37.83 -10.44 -20.92
N TYR A 892 38.05 -9.27 -21.53
CA TYR A 892 37.32 -8.06 -21.17
C TYR A 892 35.83 -8.15 -21.51
N MET A 893 35.47 -8.72 -22.66
CA MET A 893 34.08 -8.89 -23.09
C MET A 893 33.30 -9.81 -22.14
N ALA A 894 33.91 -10.90 -21.66
CA ALA A 894 33.29 -11.76 -20.66
C ALA A 894 32.95 -10.98 -19.37
N ALA A 895 33.87 -10.15 -18.88
CA ALA A 895 33.64 -9.30 -17.71
C ALA A 895 32.58 -8.23 -17.96
N ALA A 896 32.57 -7.64 -19.15
CA ALA A 896 31.58 -6.64 -19.56
C ALA A 896 30.15 -7.23 -19.64
N ILE A 897 30.00 -8.43 -20.19
CA ILE A 897 28.71 -9.15 -20.25
C ILE A 897 28.23 -9.50 -18.85
N GLN A 898 29.12 -9.97 -17.98
CA GLN A 898 28.78 -10.25 -16.58
C GLN A 898 28.31 -8.99 -15.83
N ALA A 899 29.01 -7.86 -16.02
CA ALA A 899 28.65 -6.59 -15.41
C ALA A 899 27.32 -6.02 -15.93
N ALA A 900 26.97 -6.28 -17.19
CA ALA A 900 25.72 -5.81 -17.81
C ALA A 900 24.47 -6.52 -17.28
N SER A 901 24.59 -7.73 -16.73
CA SER A 901 23.46 -8.55 -16.26
C SER A 901 22.60 -7.81 -15.23
N PRO A 902 21.25 -7.76 -15.39
CA PRO A 902 20.42 -8.58 -16.28
C PRO A 902 20.24 -8.05 -17.71
N ARG A 903 20.83 -6.90 -18.07
CA ARG A 903 20.76 -6.37 -19.44
C ARG A 903 21.74 -7.11 -20.35
N ARG A 904 21.39 -7.19 -21.63
CA ARG A 904 22.25 -7.80 -22.68
C ARG A 904 23.05 -6.73 -23.41
N VAL A 905 24.16 -7.09 -24.04
CA VAL A 905 25.00 -6.16 -24.83
C VAL A 905 24.79 -6.42 -26.31
N LEU A 906 24.52 -5.38 -27.11
CA LEU A 906 24.40 -5.46 -28.57
C LEU A 906 25.55 -4.70 -29.23
N LEU A 907 26.47 -5.39 -29.90
CA LEU A 907 27.58 -4.78 -30.63
C LEU A 907 27.16 -4.42 -32.06
N MET A 908 27.19 -3.14 -32.40
CA MET A 908 26.85 -2.62 -33.72
C MET A 908 28.13 -2.17 -34.44
N LEU A 909 28.47 -2.85 -35.54
CA LEU A 909 29.68 -2.58 -36.32
C LEU A 909 29.31 -1.89 -37.64
N ASP A 910 29.87 -0.72 -37.91
CA ASP A 910 29.69 0.01 -39.19
C ASP A 910 31.03 0.22 -39.90
N GLU A 911 30.98 0.49 -41.21
CA GLU A 911 32.15 0.84 -42.05
C GLU A 911 33.22 -0.28 -42.14
N PHE A 912 32.78 -1.53 -42.38
CA PHE A 912 33.63 -2.72 -42.55
C PHE A 912 34.70 -2.61 -43.64
N ASP A 913 34.52 -1.70 -44.61
CA ASP A 913 35.50 -1.44 -45.68
C ASP A 913 36.89 -1.13 -45.11
N LYS A 914 36.97 -0.46 -43.94
CA LYS A 914 38.25 -0.14 -43.26
C LYS A 914 38.96 -1.37 -42.69
N LEU A 915 38.20 -2.38 -42.28
CA LEU A 915 38.75 -3.64 -41.81
C LEU A 915 39.32 -4.43 -43.01
N GLN A 916 38.58 -4.45 -44.12
CA GLN A 916 39.04 -5.10 -45.36
C GLN A 916 40.30 -4.42 -45.91
N GLU A 917 40.34 -3.08 -45.96
CA GLU A 917 41.52 -2.30 -46.37
C GLU A 917 42.76 -2.66 -45.54
N GLY A 918 42.59 -2.86 -44.23
CA GLY A 918 43.69 -3.24 -43.35
C GLY A 918 44.15 -4.70 -43.51
N ILE A 919 43.24 -5.62 -43.84
CA ILE A 919 43.60 -7.01 -44.19
C ILE A 919 44.38 -7.03 -45.51
N GLU A 920 43.92 -6.29 -46.52
CA GLU A 920 44.59 -6.17 -47.82
C GLU A 920 45.96 -5.49 -47.71
N ALA A 921 46.10 -4.49 -46.83
CA ALA A 921 47.36 -3.81 -46.54
C ALA A 921 48.30 -4.60 -45.59
N GLY A 922 47.85 -5.73 -45.05
CA GLY A 922 48.61 -6.61 -44.15
C GLY A 922 48.84 -6.06 -42.75
N VAL A 923 48.03 -5.08 -42.30
CA VAL A 923 48.09 -4.47 -40.96
C VAL A 923 47.03 -5.05 -40.01
N THR A 924 45.93 -5.54 -40.57
CA THR A 924 44.92 -6.32 -39.84
C THR A 924 45.15 -7.80 -40.09
N SER A 925 45.07 -8.62 -39.03
CA SER A 925 45.05 -10.07 -39.14
C SER A 925 43.84 -10.52 -39.98
N PRO A 926 44.04 -11.38 -41.00
CA PRO A 926 42.95 -12.01 -41.73
C PRO A 926 41.99 -12.80 -40.84
N GLN A 927 42.42 -13.15 -39.63
CA GLN A 927 41.61 -13.89 -38.65
C GLN A 927 40.60 -13.00 -37.91
N ALA A 928 40.68 -11.67 -38.02
CA ALA A 928 39.82 -10.75 -37.28
C ALA A 928 38.30 -10.99 -37.49
N PRO A 929 37.79 -11.27 -38.70
CA PRO A 929 36.37 -11.60 -38.90
C PRO A 929 35.95 -12.92 -38.23
N GLU A 930 36.81 -13.94 -38.26
CA GLU A 930 36.53 -15.23 -37.61
C GLU A 930 36.54 -15.10 -36.08
N ASN A 931 37.44 -14.30 -35.54
CA ASN A 931 37.50 -13.99 -34.13
C ASN A 931 36.23 -13.27 -33.62
N ILE A 932 35.66 -12.36 -34.42
CA ILE A 932 34.36 -11.74 -34.10
C ILE A 932 33.25 -12.79 -34.16
N ARG A 933 33.25 -13.65 -35.18
CA ARG A 933 32.27 -14.72 -35.30
C ARG A 933 32.32 -15.66 -34.08
N HIS A 934 33.51 -16.02 -33.62
CA HIS A 934 33.74 -16.82 -32.40
C HIS A 934 33.12 -16.16 -31.15
N LEU A 935 33.33 -14.86 -30.95
CA LEU A 935 32.73 -14.11 -29.83
C LEU A 935 31.21 -14.00 -29.88
N LEU A 936 30.60 -14.14 -31.06
CA LEU A 936 29.14 -14.06 -31.24
C LEU A 936 28.48 -15.44 -31.13
N GLN A 937 29.25 -16.53 -31.20
CA GLN A 937 28.76 -17.91 -31.11
C GLN A 937 28.88 -18.52 -29.71
N ASN A 938 29.85 -18.04 -28.91
CA ASN A 938 30.08 -18.42 -27.51
C ASN A 938 29.53 -17.37 -26.56
#